data_AF-A0A010SBL9-F1
#
_entry.id   AF-A0A010SBL9-F1
#
_cell.length_a   1.000
_cell.length_b   1.000
_cell.length_c   1.000
_cell.angle_alpha   90.00
_cell.angle_beta   90.00
_cell.angle_gamma   90.00
#
_symmetry.space_group_name_H-M   'P 1'
#
loop_
_entity.id
_entity.type
_entity.pdbx_description
1 polymer ?
#
loop_
_entity_poly.entity_id
_entity_poly.type
_entity_poly.pdbx_seq_one_letter_code
_entity_poly.pdbx_strand_id
1 'polypeptide(L)'
;MSLCQDCCQIDLANLLDEEDEVQDVVIHSSVADLERNVSTCALCQLFHTSITEKLQSEGVSVDQEAWNDPDSPVILRGIQYTDESYESHGLFWVKVRCDRLSPRAYCYFSFYPKDETTHLEKSILGRPIKPPANQLSLVKGWVRECDEQHQSCHPVLATLPARVVDVGIEGVREPRLVVTSGEVGRYMTLSHCWGLHPVIRTTTETIDDHVKSLPLSKLPPTFRDAVLITRSLGVQYLWIDSLCIVQDSKEDWELESVKMGTIYASSCLTIAASASADSTGGCFLPRSTSNHVQVKCTQKINNESVSIPVFLRPRPRDFSHLPQSILHSRAWVTQERLLSARMVHYDSDQLLWECRESRLAEDGVPTDAFAVQKLVWDERLHLSYPFAQGRLATSEFVWDWYDMVSAYSRRGITKSYDRLPALSGLAKVMEECTGQRYLAGLWRDHLHYGLLWRRSENWLEAPPDGFRAPSWSWASLEGAVMMPEIGNILPSGNEMEVAVRIIRAETMPLGLDPRGMLKSGYLQLEGKLRRADPREDPEAPDYQRFSTYRRELAIDFLKEEGIMVGLAVFDKDYGGTDNSLYYLQVSRRVKEPSRWYGLLLETTDQPQMFRRIGFCRTEEYPLRDWFAHVEKETITIV
;
A
#
# COMPACT_ATOMS: atom_id res chain seq x y z
N MET A 1 1.39 20.17 32.76
CA MET A 1 0.13 20.88 33.03
C MET A 1 -0.76 20.00 33.88
N SER A 2 -1.60 20.57 34.73
CA SER A 2 -2.63 19.85 35.50
C SER A 2 -3.83 19.50 34.60
N LEU A 3 -4.86 18.86 35.16
CA LEU A 3 -6.16 18.70 34.51
C LEU A 3 -7.14 19.77 35.04
N CYS A 4 -8.07 20.25 34.22
CA CYS A 4 -9.17 21.12 34.68
C CYS A 4 -10.20 20.33 35.51
N GLN A 5 -11.20 21.01 36.05
CA GLN A 5 -12.23 20.41 36.90
C GLN A 5 -12.98 19.28 36.18
N ASP A 6 -13.34 19.48 34.91
CA ASP A 6 -14.08 18.49 34.11
C ASP A 6 -13.19 17.30 33.74
N CYS A 7 -11.98 17.56 33.23
CA CYS A 7 -11.03 16.51 32.86
C CYS A 7 -10.55 15.68 34.07
N CYS A 8 -10.54 16.22 35.28
CA CYS A 8 -10.19 15.48 36.50
C CYS A 8 -11.20 14.37 36.87
N GLN A 9 -12.43 14.47 36.35
CA GLN A 9 -13.51 13.49 36.58
C GLN A 9 -13.48 12.33 35.58
N ILE A 10 -12.64 12.40 34.54
CA ILE A 10 -12.54 11.33 33.56
C ILE A 10 -11.98 10.08 34.23
N ASP A 11 -12.79 9.03 34.19
CA ASP A 11 -12.42 7.66 34.52
C ASP A 11 -12.74 6.78 33.33
N LEU A 12 -11.73 6.09 32.79
CA LEU A 12 -11.91 5.20 31.63
C LEU A 12 -12.84 4.03 31.94
N ALA A 13 -13.01 3.66 33.21
CA ALA A 13 -13.97 2.64 33.62
C ALA A 13 -15.41 3.03 33.33
N ASN A 14 -15.73 4.34 33.32
CA ASN A 14 -17.08 4.83 33.03
C ASN A 14 -17.46 4.74 31.54
N LEU A 15 -16.52 4.32 30.67
CA LEU A 15 -16.80 4.10 29.25
C LEU A 15 -17.39 2.72 28.99
N LEU A 16 -17.48 1.87 30.01
CA LEU A 16 -18.17 0.59 29.99
C LEU A 16 -19.20 0.58 31.13
N ASP A 17 -20.36 -0.01 30.88
CA ASP A 17 -21.32 -0.31 31.95
C ASP A 17 -21.10 -1.70 32.57
N GLU A 18 -22.02 -2.13 33.42
CA GLU A 18 -21.94 -3.43 34.11
C GLU A 18 -22.13 -4.64 33.17
N GLU A 19 -22.63 -4.42 31.95
CA GLU A 19 -22.81 -5.43 30.90
C GLU A 19 -21.68 -5.36 29.85
N ASP A 20 -20.63 -4.59 30.12
CA ASP A 20 -19.52 -4.30 29.20
C ASP A 20 -19.99 -3.59 27.90
N GLU A 21 -21.11 -2.86 27.91
CA GLU A 21 -21.50 -2.04 26.75
C GLU A 21 -20.82 -0.66 26.76
N VAL A 22 -20.44 -0.19 25.57
CA VAL A 22 -19.76 1.11 25.40
C VAL A 22 -20.67 2.29 25.70
N GLN A 23 -20.22 3.14 26.62
CA GLN A 23 -20.90 4.37 27.02
C GLN A 23 -20.21 5.63 26.48
N ASP A 24 -21.02 6.69 26.31
CA ASP A 24 -20.56 8.02 25.92
C ASP A 24 -20.43 8.92 27.17
N VAL A 25 -19.28 9.58 27.33
CA VAL A 25 -19.02 10.53 28.42
C VAL A 25 -18.82 11.92 27.84
N VAL A 26 -19.66 12.87 28.24
CA VAL A 26 -19.51 14.29 27.88
C VAL A 26 -18.38 14.89 28.72
N ILE A 27 -17.35 15.43 28.06
CA ILE A 27 -16.21 16.07 28.72
C ILE A 27 -16.40 17.58 28.83
N HIS A 28 -16.81 18.20 27.72
CA HIS A 28 -17.06 19.64 27.63
C HIS A 28 -18.35 19.91 26.86
N SER A 29 -19.03 21.00 27.20
CA SER A 29 -20.29 21.40 26.58
C SER A 29 -20.16 21.84 25.12
N SER A 30 -18.98 22.32 24.72
CA SER A 30 -18.64 22.70 23.35
C SER A 30 -17.12 22.73 23.14
N VAL A 31 -16.67 22.88 21.90
CA VAL A 31 -15.23 22.99 21.62
C VAL A 31 -14.64 24.30 22.14
N ALA A 32 -15.41 25.39 22.12
CA ALA A 32 -15.01 26.66 22.73
C ALA A 32 -14.81 26.54 24.26
N ASP A 33 -15.61 25.73 24.94
CA ASP A 33 -15.44 25.47 26.37
C ASP A 33 -14.15 24.68 26.67
N LEU A 34 -13.84 23.71 25.81
CA LEU A 34 -12.57 22.99 25.83
C LEU A 34 -11.38 23.94 25.55
N GLU A 35 -11.50 24.84 24.58
CA GLU A 35 -10.47 25.81 24.18
C GLU A 35 -10.05 26.74 25.32
N ARG A 36 -11.00 27.21 26.14
CA ARG A 36 -10.72 28.07 27.32
C ARG A 36 -9.73 27.44 28.30
N ASN A 37 -9.65 26.11 28.32
CA ASN A 37 -8.82 25.35 29.26
C ASN A 37 -7.48 24.89 28.65
N VAL A 38 -7.20 25.16 27.37
CA VAL A 38 -6.00 24.65 26.66
C VAL A 38 -4.68 25.10 27.30
N SER A 39 -4.61 26.29 27.89
CA SER A 39 -3.39 26.82 28.51
C SER A 39 -3.10 26.25 29.91
N THR A 40 -4.09 25.63 30.55
CA THR A 40 -4.00 25.16 31.95
C THR A 40 -4.25 23.66 32.11
N CYS A 41 -4.93 23.02 31.15
CA CYS A 41 -5.28 21.61 31.15
C CYS A 41 -4.56 20.84 30.04
N ALA A 42 -3.74 19.85 30.43
CA ALA A 42 -2.99 19.04 29.47
C ALA A 42 -3.91 18.23 28.53
N LEU A 43 -5.05 17.75 29.03
CA LEU A 43 -5.99 16.96 28.25
C LEU A 43 -6.81 17.82 27.28
N CYS A 44 -7.25 19.01 27.73
CA CYS A 44 -7.92 19.98 26.83
C CYS A 44 -6.97 20.39 25.71
N GLN A 45 -5.69 20.67 26.02
CA GLN A 45 -4.68 20.95 25.00
C GLN A 45 -4.56 19.80 24.00
N LEU A 46 -4.43 18.56 24.49
CA LEU A 46 -4.28 17.39 23.64
C LEU A 46 -5.47 17.21 22.69
N PHE A 47 -6.69 17.28 23.21
CA PHE A 47 -7.92 17.13 22.42
C PHE A 47 -8.12 18.29 21.45
N HIS A 48 -7.91 19.53 21.88
CA HIS A 48 -8.02 20.71 21.03
C HIS A 48 -7.06 20.62 19.84
N THR A 49 -5.77 20.40 20.12
CA THR A 49 -4.74 20.31 19.09
C THR A 49 -5.06 19.21 18.07
N SER A 50 -5.46 18.02 18.53
CA SER A 50 -5.79 16.90 17.64
C SER A 50 -7.00 17.20 16.75
N ILE A 51 -8.05 17.82 17.30
CA ILE A 51 -9.25 18.22 16.56
C ILE A 51 -8.91 19.28 15.50
N THR A 52 -8.16 20.32 15.89
CA THR A 52 -7.77 21.40 14.99
C THR A 52 -6.85 20.91 13.87
N GLU A 53 -5.84 20.09 14.18
CA GLU A 53 -4.93 19.50 13.18
C GLU A 53 -5.68 18.64 12.17
N LYS A 54 -6.65 17.82 12.62
CA LYS A 54 -7.49 17.02 11.73
C LYS A 54 -8.28 17.91 10.76
N LEU A 55 -8.99 18.90 11.28
CA LEU A 55 -9.80 19.82 10.46
C LEU A 55 -8.94 20.59 9.45
N GLN A 56 -7.74 21.03 9.86
CA GLN A 56 -6.77 21.65 8.96
C GLN A 56 -6.31 20.70 7.86
N SER A 57 -6.03 19.43 8.19
CA SER A 57 -5.61 18.42 7.20
C SER A 57 -6.71 18.11 6.17
N GLU A 58 -7.98 18.26 6.56
CA GLU A 58 -9.14 18.08 5.67
C GLU A 58 -9.50 19.36 4.91
N GLY A 59 -8.77 20.47 5.12
CA GLY A 59 -9.01 21.76 4.46
C GLY A 59 -10.29 22.46 4.91
N VAL A 60 -10.77 22.17 6.12
CA VAL A 60 -12.06 22.63 6.63
C VAL A 60 -11.87 23.89 7.47
N SER A 61 -12.52 24.97 7.07
CA SER A 61 -12.72 26.15 7.93
C SER A 61 -14.00 25.97 8.74
N VAL A 62 -13.90 25.96 10.05
CA VAL A 62 -15.05 25.93 10.96
C VAL A 62 -15.35 27.35 11.43
N ASP A 63 -16.62 27.76 11.40
CA ASP A 63 -17.02 29.06 11.93
C ASP A 63 -17.14 29.08 13.46
N GLN A 64 -17.16 30.29 14.03
CA GLN A 64 -17.20 30.49 15.48
C GLN A 64 -18.54 30.07 16.10
N GLU A 65 -19.63 30.02 15.32
CA GLU A 65 -20.95 29.61 15.79
C GLU A 65 -20.96 28.10 16.06
N ALA A 66 -20.42 27.31 15.12
CA ALA A 66 -20.26 25.87 15.28
C ALA A 66 -19.30 25.50 16.43
N TRP A 67 -18.30 26.33 16.71
CA TRP A 67 -17.38 26.13 17.85
C TRP A 67 -18.04 26.33 19.22
N ASN A 68 -19.03 27.23 19.28
CA ASN A 68 -19.76 27.59 20.48
C ASN A 68 -21.06 26.81 20.67
N ASP A 69 -21.51 26.00 19.70
CA ASP A 69 -22.78 25.28 19.75
C ASP A 69 -22.85 24.34 20.97
N PRO A 70 -23.69 24.63 21.98
CA PRO A 70 -23.81 23.81 23.19
C PRO A 70 -24.47 22.45 22.93
N ASP A 71 -25.14 22.28 21.78
CA ASP A 71 -25.66 20.99 21.35
C ASP A 71 -24.61 20.15 20.59
N SER A 72 -23.37 20.64 20.50
CA SER A 72 -22.22 19.92 19.93
C SER A 72 -21.16 19.67 21.02
N PRO A 73 -21.49 18.87 22.05
CA PRO A 73 -20.56 18.58 23.13
C PRO A 73 -19.35 17.79 22.65
N VAL A 74 -18.24 17.93 23.39
CA VAL A 74 -17.06 17.08 23.21
C VAL A 74 -17.30 15.78 23.95
N ILE A 75 -17.54 14.71 23.19
CA ILE A 75 -17.88 13.38 23.71
C ILE A 75 -16.67 12.46 23.63
N LEU A 76 -16.40 11.74 24.72
CA LEU A 76 -15.49 10.61 24.79
C LEU A 76 -16.28 9.30 24.69
N ARG A 77 -15.89 8.42 23.78
CA ARG A 77 -16.49 7.09 23.63
C ARG A 77 -15.42 6.02 23.63
N GLY A 78 -15.60 4.95 24.41
CA GLY A 78 -14.72 3.78 24.37
C GLY A 78 -14.84 3.02 23.04
N ILE A 79 -13.79 2.32 22.63
CA ILE A 79 -13.85 1.36 21.52
C ILE A 79 -13.37 0.01 22.07
N GLN A 80 -14.18 -1.03 21.90
CA GLN A 80 -13.91 -2.40 22.35
C GLN A 80 -13.46 -3.29 21.21
N TYR A 81 -12.45 -4.12 21.48
CA TYR A 81 -11.99 -5.10 20.51
C TYR A 81 -12.90 -6.31 20.60
N THR A 82 -13.36 -6.81 19.45
CA THR A 82 -14.07 -8.09 19.37
C THR A 82 -13.18 -9.04 18.59
N ASP A 83 -12.93 -10.22 19.16
CA ASP A 83 -12.15 -11.24 18.49
C ASP A 83 -12.99 -12.03 17.46
N GLU A 84 -12.40 -13.04 16.84
CA GLU A 84 -13.08 -13.88 15.83
C GLU A 84 -14.24 -14.70 16.42
N SER A 85 -14.25 -14.94 17.73
CA SER A 85 -15.37 -15.56 18.47
C SER A 85 -16.47 -14.56 18.86
N TYR A 86 -16.34 -13.29 18.46
CA TYR A 86 -17.22 -12.19 18.87
C TYR A 86 -17.20 -11.95 20.39
N GLU A 87 -16.12 -12.33 21.07
CA GLU A 87 -15.92 -11.99 22.48
C GLU A 87 -15.29 -10.59 22.58
N SER A 88 -15.89 -9.73 23.41
CA SER A 88 -15.36 -8.39 23.69
C SER A 88 -14.18 -8.47 24.64
N HIS A 89 -13.04 -7.94 24.24
CA HIS A 89 -11.82 -7.86 25.04
C HIS A 89 -11.47 -6.41 25.33
N GLY A 90 -11.91 -5.93 26.50
CA GLY A 90 -11.52 -4.64 27.06
C GLY A 90 -11.71 -3.43 26.13
N LEU A 91 -11.22 -2.28 26.58
CA LEU A 91 -11.06 -1.10 25.74
C LEU A 91 -9.65 -1.09 25.17
N PHE A 92 -9.50 -0.57 23.95
CA PHE A 92 -8.18 -0.36 23.35
C PHE A 92 -7.95 1.05 22.83
N TRP A 93 -9.01 1.77 22.47
CA TRP A 93 -8.97 3.21 22.17
C TRP A 93 -10.15 3.96 22.75
N VAL A 94 -10.02 5.28 22.71
CA VAL A 94 -11.14 6.20 22.87
C VAL A 94 -11.28 7.07 21.63
N LYS A 95 -12.53 7.29 21.22
CA LYS A 95 -12.89 8.24 20.17
C LYS A 95 -13.39 9.51 20.83
N VAL A 96 -12.71 10.63 20.58
CA VAL A 96 -13.22 11.97 20.92
C VAL A 96 -13.96 12.48 19.70
N ARG A 97 -15.22 12.91 19.84
CA ARG A 97 -16.04 13.36 18.71
C ARG A 97 -16.86 14.60 19.05
N CYS A 98 -17.11 15.40 18.02
CA CYS A 98 -17.99 16.57 18.03
C CYS A 98 -18.94 16.45 16.82
N ASP A 99 -20.19 16.08 17.05
CA ASP A 99 -21.06 15.53 15.99
C ASP A 99 -21.64 16.54 15.02
N ARG A 100 -21.78 17.81 15.43
CA ARG A 100 -22.38 18.85 14.58
C ARG A 100 -21.36 19.62 13.74
N LEU A 101 -20.07 19.36 13.93
CA LEU A 101 -19.03 19.88 13.03
C LEU A 101 -19.14 19.18 11.67
N SER A 102 -18.99 19.95 10.58
CA SER A 102 -19.01 19.42 9.21
C SER A 102 -17.66 19.67 8.53
N PRO A 103 -16.94 18.61 8.08
CA PRO A 103 -17.19 17.21 8.36
C PRO A 103 -17.07 16.90 9.87
N ARG A 104 -17.64 15.77 10.29
CA ARG A 104 -17.63 15.36 11.71
C ARG A 104 -16.21 15.34 12.24
N ALA A 105 -15.89 16.22 13.18
CA ALA A 105 -14.59 16.23 13.82
C ALA A 105 -14.53 15.08 14.84
N TYR A 106 -13.62 14.14 14.63
CA TYR A 106 -13.35 13.08 15.59
C TYR A 106 -11.90 12.63 15.52
N CYS A 107 -11.30 12.34 16.67
CA CYS A 107 -9.93 11.85 16.80
C CYS A 107 -9.91 10.58 17.65
N TYR A 108 -8.95 9.70 17.38
CA TYR A 108 -8.73 8.49 18.15
C TYR A 108 -7.51 8.64 19.04
N PHE A 109 -7.60 8.15 20.26
CA PHE A 109 -6.52 8.12 21.22
C PHE A 109 -6.33 6.71 21.73
N SER A 110 -5.07 6.35 21.95
CA SER A 110 -4.72 5.10 22.62
C SER A 110 -4.37 5.36 24.06
N PHE A 111 -4.39 4.31 24.86
CA PHE A 111 -4.02 4.38 26.25
C PHE A 111 -3.22 3.16 26.67
N TYR A 112 -2.39 3.35 27.69
CA TYR A 112 -1.54 2.30 28.22
C TYR A 112 -1.31 2.51 29.72
N PRO A 113 -1.15 1.44 30.51
CA PRO A 113 -0.92 1.56 31.95
C PRO A 113 0.48 2.10 32.22
N LYS A 114 0.63 2.87 33.30
CA LYS A 114 1.93 3.43 33.70
C LYS A 114 2.99 2.35 33.96
N ASP A 115 2.56 1.24 34.58
CA ASP A 115 3.38 0.08 34.91
C ASP A 115 2.87 -1.14 34.15
N GLU A 116 3.70 -2.16 33.91
CA GLU A 116 3.27 -3.46 33.37
C GLU A 116 2.40 -4.18 34.42
N THR A 117 1.14 -3.76 34.54
CA THR A 117 0.18 -4.31 35.50
C THR A 117 -0.64 -5.40 34.84
N THR A 118 -0.42 -6.65 35.25
CA THR A 118 -1.13 -7.85 34.76
C THR A 118 -2.65 -7.80 34.94
N HIS A 119 -3.15 -6.94 35.84
CA HIS A 119 -4.59 -6.82 36.12
C HIS A 119 -5.37 -6.01 35.07
N LEU A 120 -4.69 -5.19 34.27
CA LEU A 120 -5.33 -4.36 33.24
C LEU A 120 -5.39 -5.02 31.86
N GLU A 121 -4.73 -6.16 31.65
CA GLU A 121 -4.61 -6.79 30.32
C GLU A 121 -5.96 -7.16 29.69
N LYS A 122 -6.99 -7.41 30.51
CA LYS A 122 -8.35 -7.70 30.02
C LYS A 122 -9.22 -6.46 29.78
N SER A 123 -8.82 -5.30 30.31
CA SER A 123 -9.60 -4.06 30.23
C SER A 123 -8.92 -2.99 29.37
N ILE A 124 -7.60 -3.05 29.22
CA ILE A 124 -6.75 -2.10 28.50
C ILE A 124 -5.68 -2.88 27.75
N LEU A 125 -5.77 -2.89 26.42
CA LEU A 125 -4.84 -3.67 25.58
C LEU A 125 -3.51 -2.97 25.29
N GLY A 126 -3.49 -1.63 25.30
CA GLY A 126 -2.32 -0.85 24.88
C GLY A 126 -1.14 -0.86 25.86
N ARG A 127 0.07 -0.76 25.32
CA ARG A 127 1.35 -0.81 26.04
C ARG A 127 2.21 0.44 25.77
N PRO A 128 3.15 0.77 26.69
CA PRO A 128 4.13 1.82 26.44
C PRO A 128 4.97 1.51 25.20
N ILE A 129 5.14 2.50 24.32
CA ILE A 129 6.09 2.41 23.21
C ILE A 129 7.49 2.59 23.79
N LYS A 130 8.40 1.67 23.46
CA LYS A 130 9.73 1.63 24.07
C LYS A 130 10.63 2.69 23.43
N PRO A 131 11.55 3.29 24.22
CA PRO A 131 12.56 4.18 23.66
C PRO A 131 13.50 3.41 22.72
N PRO A 132 14.21 4.09 21.81
CA PRO A 132 15.08 3.43 20.82
C PRO A 132 16.09 2.43 21.40
N ALA A 133 16.63 2.69 22.59
CA ALA A 133 17.56 1.77 23.27
C ALA A 133 16.97 0.38 23.57
N ASN A 134 15.64 0.29 23.71
CA ASN A 134 14.91 -0.94 24.05
C ASN A 134 14.21 -1.59 22.84
N GLN A 135 14.24 -0.94 21.67
CA GLN A 135 13.62 -1.47 20.45
C GLN A 135 14.27 -2.78 20.01
N LEU A 136 15.60 -2.90 20.15
CA LEU A 136 16.34 -4.09 19.76
C LEU A 136 15.92 -5.34 20.56
N SER A 137 15.62 -5.21 21.85
CA SER A 137 15.16 -6.34 22.66
C SER A 137 13.73 -6.75 22.31
N LEU A 138 12.88 -5.80 21.93
CA LEU A 138 11.54 -6.08 21.44
C LEU A 138 11.58 -6.86 20.11
N VAL A 139 12.36 -6.40 19.13
CA VAL A 139 12.50 -7.08 17.83
C VAL A 139 13.08 -8.49 18.01
N LYS A 140 14.05 -8.68 18.92
CA LYS A 140 14.55 -10.02 19.30
C LYS A 140 13.43 -10.92 19.81
N GLY A 141 12.55 -10.39 20.65
CA GLY A 141 11.38 -11.10 21.18
C GLY A 141 10.47 -11.57 20.06
N TRP A 142 10.08 -10.67 19.15
CA TRP A 142 9.23 -10.99 18.00
C TRP A 142 9.85 -12.01 17.05
N VAL A 143 11.15 -11.90 16.78
CA VAL A 143 11.88 -12.87 15.94
C VAL A 143 11.85 -14.25 16.59
N ARG A 144 12.12 -14.34 17.90
CA ARG A 144 12.10 -15.62 18.64
C ARG A 144 10.71 -16.24 18.68
N GLU A 145 9.69 -15.44 19.00
CA GLU A 145 8.30 -15.90 19.04
C GLU A 145 7.86 -16.42 17.67
N CYS A 146 8.20 -15.71 16.60
CA CYS A 146 7.96 -16.16 15.23
C CYS A 146 8.75 -17.44 14.88
N ASP A 147 10.00 -17.56 15.32
CA ASP A 147 10.81 -18.79 15.15
C ASP A 147 10.23 -20.00 15.90
N GLU A 148 9.56 -19.79 17.04
CA GLU A 148 9.04 -20.86 17.90
C GLU A 148 7.59 -21.25 17.57
N GLN A 149 6.77 -20.30 17.11
CA GLN A 149 5.32 -20.49 17.00
C GLN A 149 4.80 -20.54 15.55
N HIS A 150 5.49 -19.96 14.56
CA HIS A 150 4.99 -19.84 13.19
C HIS A 150 5.62 -20.85 12.22
N GLN A 151 4.81 -21.77 11.70
CA GLN A 151 5.28 -22.89 10.87
C GLN A 151 5.75 -22.45 9.47
N SER A 152 5.10 -21.46 8.88
CA SER A 152 5.38 -20.90 7.55
C SER A 152 6.51 -19.87 7.55
N CYS A 153 7.00 -19.51 8.74
CA CYS A 153 7.99 -18.45 8.92
C CYS A 153 9.39 -18.95 9.30
N HIS A 154 9.61 -20.26 9.49
CA HIS A 154 10.93 -20.77 9.89
C HIS A 154 12.00 -20.48 8.82
N PRO A 155 13.11 -19.81 9.18
CA PRO A 155 14.18 -19.50 8.24
C PRO A 155 15.05 -20.75 8.03
N VAL A 156 15.00 -21.29 6.82
CA VAL A 156 16.02 -22.23 6.33
C VAL A 156 17.25 -21.42 5.93
N LEU A 157 18.46 -21.98 6.09
CA LEU A 157 19.66 -21.36 5.54
C LEU A 157 19.47 -21.16 4.03
N ALA A 158 19.77 -19.97 3.54
CA ALA A 158 19.63 -19.62 2.15
C ALA A 158 21.00 -19.43 1.49
N THR A 159 21.06 -19.64 0.18
CA THR A 159 22.21 -19.22 -0.62
C THR A 159 22.36 -17.71 -0.50
N LEU A 160 23.56 -17.26 -0.13
CA LEU A 160 23.85 -15.85 -0.01
C LEU A 160 23.78 -15.16 -1.39
N PRO A 161 23.32 -13.90 -1.46
CA PRO A 161 23.43 -13.07 -2.66
C PRO A 161 24.88 -12.95 -3.14
N ALA A 162 25.10 -12.59 -4.41
CA ALA A 162 26.43 -12.50 -5.01
C ALA A 162 27.41 -11.64 -4.20
N ARG A 163 26.88 -10.61 -3.52
CA ARG A 163 27.60 -9.82 -2.52
C ARG A 163 26.71 -9.57 -1.31
N VAL A 164 27.33 -9.55 -0.14
CA VAL A 164 26.70 -9.17 1.13
C VAL A 164 27.66 -8.30 1.94
N VAL A 165 27.13 -7.48 2.83
CA VAL A 165 27.92 -6.81 3.86
C VAL A 165 28.10 -7.78 5.02
N ASP A 166 29.35 -8.19 5.27
CA ASP A 166 29.74 -8.81 6.53
C ASP A 166 29.74 -7.69 7.58
N VAL A 167 28.83 -7.77 8.55
CA VAL A 167 28.66 -6.70 9.54
C VAL A 167 29.79 -6.62 10.54
N GLY A 168 30.79 -7.52 10.51
CA GLY A 168 31.92 -7.50 11.43
C GLY A 168 31.53 -7.83 12.87
N ILE A 169 32.39 -7.45 13.81
CA ILE A 169 32.21 -7.65 15.25
C ILE A 169 32.58 -6.33 15.95
N GLU A 170 31.71 -5.83 16.81
CA GLU A 170 31.92 -4.56 17.50
C GLU A 170 33.26 -4.51 18.24
N GLY A 171 34.02 -3.44 18.05
CA GLY A 171 35.35 -3.24 18.65
C GLY A 171 36.47 -4.15 18.10
N VAL A 172 36.16 -5.12 17.23
CA VAL A 172 37.13 -6.09 16.72
C VAL A 172 37.34 -5.93 15.21
N ARG A 173 36.26 -5.83 14.45
CA ARG A 173 36.30 -5.80 12.98
C ARG A 173 35.18 -4.93 12.42
N GLU A 174 35.56 -3.93 11.63
CA GLU A 174 34.62 -3.09 10.90
C GLU A 174 33.82 -3.89 9.84
N PRO A 175 32.62 -3.40 9.46
CA PRO A 175 31.88 -3.98 8.35
C PRO A 175 32.70 -3.95 7.05
N ARG A 176 32.40 -4.84 6.12
CA ARG A 176 32.97 -4.84 4.77
C ARG A 176 32.08 -5.57 3.78
N LEU A 177 32.23 -5.26 2.50
CA LEU A 177 31.61 -6.02 1.43
C LEU A 177 32.33 -7.36 1.24
N VAL A 178 31.57 -8.43 1.03
CA VAL A 178 32.07 -9.77 0.75
C VAL A 178 31.43 -10.27 -0.53
N VAL A 179 32.26 -10.67 -1.48
CA VAL A 179 31.83 -11.40 -2.68
C VAL A 179 31.66 -12.86 -2.29
N THR A 180 30.51 -13.42 -2.62
CA THR A 180 30.14 -14.81 -2.31
C THR A 180 30.27 -15.65 -3.57
N SER A 181 30.38 -16.97 -3.39
CA SER A 181 30.40 -17.98 -4.45
C SER A 181 29.29 -19.02 -4.24
N GLY A 182 28.15 -18.58 -3.68
CA GLY A 182 26.99 -19.44 -3.41
C GLY A 182 27.05 -20.16 -2.05
N GLU A 183 27.80 -19.64 -1.09
CA GLU A 183 27.76 -20.09 0.29
C GLU A 183 26.35 -19.98 0.86
N VAL A 184 26.06 -20.80 1.85
CA VAL A 184 24.75 -20.88 2.51
C VAL A 184 24.85 -20.27 3.89
N GLY A 185 23.95 -19.33 4.22
CA GLY A 185 23.99 -18.59 5.47
C GLY A 185 22.70 -17.83 5.76
N ARG A 186 22.61 -17.28 6.97
CA ARG A 186 21.55 -16.32 7.33
C ARG A 186 22.00 -14.91 7.00
N TYR A 187 21.14 -14.16 6.34
CA TYR A 187 21.34 -12.74 6.10
C TYR A 187 20.05 -11.96 6.26
N MET A 188 20.19 -10.67 6.52
CA MET A 188 19.10 -9.70 6.57
C MET A 188 19.15 -8.78 5.36
N THR A 189 18.06 -8.08 5.09
CA THR A 189 17.94 -7.09 4.00
C THR A 189 17.54 -5.73 4.55
N LEU A 190 17.97 -4.65 3.91
CA LEU A 190 17.53 -3.29 4.23
C LEU A 190 16.67 -2.72 3.10
N SER A 191 15.40 -2.44 3.40
CA SER A 191 14.51 -1.61 2.59
C SER A 191 14.61 -0.16 3.04
N HIS A 192 15.02 0.74 2.16
CA HIS A 192 15.24 2.14 2.50
C HIS A 192 15.01 3.09 1.31
N CYS A 193 14.81 4.37 1.63
CA CYS A 193 14.79 5.44 0.64
C CYS A 193 16.21 5.89 0.32
N TRP A 194 16.56 5.97 -0.97
CA TRP A 194 17.83 6.56 -1.38
C TRP A 194 17.84 8.07 -1.16
N GLY A 195 16.70 8.73 -1.38
CA GLY A 195 16.56 10.17 -1.26
C GLY A 195 17.23 10.96 -2.37
N LEU A 196 17.39 12.28 -2.15
CA LEU A 196 18.04 13.21 -3.08
C LEU A 196 19.53 13.42 -2.77
N HIS A 197 19.98 13.04 -1.58
CA HIS A 197 21.38 13.16 -1.16
C HIS A 197 22.23 12.01 -1.74
N PRO A 198 23.53 12.22 -1.97
CA PRO A 198 24.43 11.14 -2.41
C PRO A 198 24.47 10.00 -1.38
N VAL A 199 23.96 8.84 -1.76
CA VAL A 199 24.03 7.61 -0.97
C VAL A 199 25.38 6.95 -1.21
N ILE A 200 25.97 6.35 -0.16
CA ILE A 200 27.15 5.48 -0.35
C ILE A 200 26.75 4.32 -1.22
N ARG A 201 27.46 4.18 -2.34
CA ARG A 201 27.17 3.17 -3.35
C ARG A 201 28.44 2.48 -3.82
N THR A 202 28.32 1.20 -4.12
CA THR A 202 29.38 0.45 -4.77
C THR A 202 29.37 0.75 -6.26
N THR A 203 30.51 1.19 -6.77
CA THR A 203 30.80 1.36 -8.19
C THR A 203 32.03 0.55 -8.56
N THR A 204 32.35 0.47 -9.84
CA THR A 204 33.59 -0.15 -10.32
C THR A 204 34.84 0.46 -9.68
N GLU A 205 34.80 1.75 -9.31
CA GLU A 205 35.90 2.46 -8.64
C GLU A 205 35.96 2.22 -7.12
N THR A 206 34.82 2.00 -6.46
CA THR A 206 34.74 1.93 -4.98
C THR A 206 34.68 0.51 -4.43
N ILE A 207 34.43 -0.50 -5.27
CA ILE A 207 34.24 -1.90 -4.84
C ILE A 207 35.43 -2.45 -4.05
N ASP A 208 36.66 -2.21 -4.51
CA ASP A 208 37.86 -2.72 -3.84
C ASP A 208 38.03 -2.11 -2.44
N ASP A 209 37.61 -0.85 -2.26
CA ASP A 209 37.66 -0.20 -0.96
C ASP A 209 36.55 -0.70 -0.03
N HIS A 210 35.35 -0.91 -0.55
CA HIS A 210 34.24 -1.50 0.20
C HIS A 210 34.54 -2.93 0.65
N VAL A 211 35.26 -3.72 -0.17
CA VAL A 211 35.72 -5.08 0.19
C VAL A 211 36.78 -5.05 1.30
N LYS A 212 37.64 -4.03 1.33
CA LYS A 212 38.61 -3.84 2.43
C LYS A 212 37.89 -3.46 3.73
N SER A 213 37.06 -2.41 3.68
CA SER A 213 36.33 -1.91 4.84
C SER A 213 35.22 -0.92 4.47
N LEU A 214 34.13 -0.99 5.23
CA LEU A 214 33.04 -0.02 5.30
C LEU A 214 32.96 0.51 6.74
N PRO A 215 33.82 1.46 7.14
CA PRO A 215 33.86 1.94 8.52
C PRO A 215 32.51 2.50 8.97
N LEU A 216 32.01 2.07 10.13
CA LEU A 216 30.71 2.51 10.66
C LEU A 216 30.58 4.03 10.78
N SER A 217 31.69 4.73 11.05
CA SER A 217 31.75 6.19 11.16
C SER A 217 31.52 6.92 9.85
N LYS A 218 31.73 6.24 8.70
CA LYS A 218 31.48 6.79 7.37
C LYS A 218 30.09 6.42 6.85
N LEU A 219 29.45 5.39 7.40
CA LEU A 219 28.12 4.99 6.97
C LEU A 219 27.06 6.03 7.39
N PRO A 220 26.09 6.32 6.52
CA PRO A 220 24.99 7.20 6.90
C PRO A 220 24.12 6.51 7.97
N PRO A 221 23.41 7.28 8.82
CA PRO A 221 22.62 6.77 9.93
C PRO A 221 21.77 5.54 9.63
N THR A 222 21.03 5.49 8.52
CA THR A 222 20.18 4.34 8.18
C THR A 222 21.00 3.06 7.98
N PHE A 223 22.19 3.15 7.37
CA PHE A 223 23.05 1.98 7.11
C PHE A 223 23.75 1.54 8.38
N ARG A 224 24.23 2.51 9.17
CA ARG A 224 24.82 2.26 10.49
C ARG A 224 23.83 1.53 11.40
N ASP A 225 22.60 2.03 11.48
CA ASP A 225 21.56 1.44 12.31
C ASP A 225 21.21 0.03 11.83
N ALA A 226 21.11 -0.18 10.51
CA ALA A 226 20.87 -1.51 9.94
C ALA A 226 21.98 -2.52 10.32
N VAL A 227 23.25 -2.09 10.30
CA VAL A 227 24.37 -2.92 10.79
C VAL A 227 24.23 -3.25 12.28
N LEU A 228 23.88 -2.27 13.11
CA LEU A 228 23.69 -2.47 14.56
C LEU A 228 22.53 -3.42 14.87
N ILE A 229 21.40 -3.28 14.16
CA ILE A 229 20.25 -4.17 14.27
C ILE A 229 20.66 -5.60 13.89
N THR A 230 21.34 -5.76 12.76
CA THR A 230 21.78 -7.07 12.25
C THR A 230 22.73 -7.76 13.23
N ARG A 231 23.73 -7.05 13.76
CA ARG A 231 24.63 -7.55 14.81
C ARG A 231 23.87 -7.95 16.07
N SER A 232 22.94 -7.10 16.51
CA SER A 232 22.17 -7.34 17.73
C SER A 232 21.38 -8.65 17.61
N LEU A 233 20.76 -8.92 16.46
CA LEU A 233 20.02 -10.16 16.20
C LEU A 233 20.91 -11.39 15.99
N GLY A 234 22.23 -11.27 16.07
CA GLY A 234 23.17 -12.39 15.91
C GLY A 234 23.31 -12.87 14.46
N VAL A 235 23.01 -12.01 13.48
CA VAL A 235 23.16 -12.32 12.05
C VAL A 235 24.44 -11.66 11.54
N GLN A 236 25.22 -12.39 10.72
CA GLN A 236 26.53 -11.92 10.24
C GLN A 236 26.46 -11.10 8.95
N TYR A 237 25.40 -11.28 8.16
CA TYR A 237 25.32 -10.75 6.81
C TYR A 237 24.10 -9.84 6.63
N LEU A 238 24.32 -8.70 5.97
CA LEU A 238 23.31 -7.73 5.60
C LEU A 238 23.40 -7.44 4.11
N TRP A 239 22.27 -7.39 3.42
CA TRP A 239 22.19 -6.98 2.04
C TRP A 239 21.55 -5.59 1.94
N ILE A 240 22.23 -4.70 1.23
CA ILE A 240 21.79 -3.33 0.92
C ILE A 240 22.03 -3.14 -0.58
N ASP A 241 20.98 -2.89 -1.35
CA ASP A 241 21.02 -2.76 -2.82
C ASP A 241 22.15 -1.85 -3.33
N SER A 242 22.27 -0.65 -2.77
CA SER A 242 23.28 0.35 -3.13
C SER A 242 24.72 -0.11 -2.89
N LEU A 243 24.96 -1.02 -1.94
CA LEU A 243 26.28 -1.56 -1.64
C LEU A 243 26.56 -2.92 -2.28
N CYS A 244 25.53 -3.74 -2.48
CA CYS A 244 25.67 -5.12 -2.94
C CYS A 244 25.50 -5.26 -4.46
N ILE A 245 25.05 -4.20 -5.15
CA ILE A 245 24.98 -4.11 -6.60
C ILE A 245 25.95 -3.01 -7.07
N VAL A 246 26.69 -3.28 -8.14
CA VAL A 246 27.61 -2.33 -8.77
C VAL A 246 26.81 -1.34 -9.61
N GLN A 247 26.59 -0.13 -9.08
CA GLN A 247 25.57 0.82 -9.58
C GLN A 247 25.87 1.43 -10.96
N ASP A 248 27.11 1.37 -11.41
CA ASP A 248 27.57 1.84 -12.71
C ASP A 248 27.77 0.71 -13.75
N SER A 249 27.45 -0.55 -13.40
CA SER A 249 27.46 -1.68 -14.33
C SER A 249 26.05 -2.12 -14.68
N LYS A 250 25.68 -1.99 -15.96
CA LYS A 250 24.40 -2.46 -16.48
C LYS A 250 24.28 -3.98 -16.37
N GLU A 251 25.37 -4.70 -16.64
CA GLU A 251 25.44 -6.16 -16.59
C GLU A 251 25.21 -6.67 -15.16
N ASP A 252 25.86 -6.06 -14.17
CA ASP A 252 25.69 -6.42 -12.76
C ASP A 252 24.26 -6.11 -12.29
N TRP A 253 23.72 -4.94 -12.68
CA TRP A 253 22.34 -4.58 -12.38
C TRP A 253 21.33 -5.58 -12.98
N GLU A 254 21.51 -6.00 -14.25
CA GLU A 254 20.63 -6.99 -14.87
C GLU A 254 20.69 -8.35 -14.18
N LEU A 255 21.87 -8.78 -13.72
CA LEU A 255 22.04 -10.04 -12.99
C LEU A 255 21.41 -10.01 -11.60
N GLU A 256 21.53 -8.89 -10.88
CA GLU A 256 21.05 -8.77 -9.50
C GLU A 256 19.57 -8.38 -9.41
N SER A 257 19.06 -7.54 -10.32
CA SER A 257 17.64 -7.16 -10.36
C SER A 257 16.70 -8.35 -10.56
N VAL A 258 17.06 -9.30 -11.43
CA VAL A 258 16.34 -10.57 -11.65
C VAL A 258 16.23 -11.39 -10.36
N LYS A 259 17.25 -11.29 -9.48
CA LYS A 259 17.31 -12.05 -8.22
C LYS A 259 16.70 -11.30 -7.06
N MET A 260 16.44 -10.00 -7.19
CA MET A 260 16.06 -9.12 -6.08
C MET A 260 14.86 -9.67 -5.30
N GLY A 261 13.82 -10.15 -5.99
CA GLY A 261 12.69 -10.79 -5.33
C GLY A 261 13.08 -12.01 -4.47
N THR A 262 13.97 -12.87 -4.98
CA THR A 262 14.51 -14.03 -4.24
C THR A 262 15.42 -13.60 -3.08
N ILE A 263 16.17 -12.51 -3.22
CA ILE A 263 17.02 -11.96 -2.16
C ILE A 263 16.17 -11.54 -0.96
N TYR A 264 15.06 -10.82 -1.17
CA TYR A 264 14.16 -10.47 -0.07
C TYR A 264 13.37 -11.69 0.45
N ALA A 265 12.94 -12.59 -0.44
CA ALA A 265 12.21 -13.80 -0.05
C ALA A 265 13.03 -14.76 0.83
N SER A 266 14.35 -14.78 0.65
CA SER A 266 15.26 -15.70 1.34
C SER A 266 16.00 -15.05 2.52
N SER A 267 15.79 -13.76 2.78
CA SER A 267 16.34 -13.11 3.96
C SER A 267 15.60 -13.57 5.22
N CYS A 268 16.29 -13.63 6.36
CA CYS A 268 15.63 -14.04 7.60
C CYS A 268 14.79 -12.90 8.22
N LEU A 269 15.06 -11.65 7.84
CA LEU A 269 14.30 -10.46 8.23
C LEU A 269 14.70 -9.28 7.34
N THR A 270 13.70 -8.55 6.87
CA THR A 270 13.90 -7.24 6.24
C THR A 270 13.71 -6.11 7.25
N ILE A 271 14.72 -5.25 7.37
CA ILE A 271 14.63 -3.98 8.09
C ILE A 271 14.04 -2.96 7.13
N ALA A 272 12.92 -2.35 7.48
CA ALA A 272 12.32 -1.25 6.72
C ALA A 272 12.50 0.06 7.48
N ALA A 273 13.29 0.98 6.92
CA ALA A 273 13.50 2.32 7.48
C ALA A 273 12.33 3.26 7.07
N SER A 274 11.10 2.89 7.47
CA SER A 274 9.84 3.46 6.95
C SER A 274 9.69 4.97 7.17
N ALA A 275 10.23 5.49 8.27
CA ALA A 275 10.18 6.92 8.59
C ALA A 275 11.32 7.75 7.97
N SER A 276 12.32 7.09 7.39
CA SER A 276 13.48 7.75 6.82
C SER A 276 13.23 8.15 5.37
N ALA A 277 13.24 9.45 5.09
CA ALA A 277 13.11 9.98 3.74
C ALA A 277 14.33 9.69 2.85
N ASP A 278 15.49 9.45 3.47
CA ASP A 278 16.74 9.10 2.80
C ASP A 278 17.67 8.30 3.74
N SER A 279 18.90 8.04 3.29
CA SER A 279 19.89 7.28 4.07
C SER A 279 20.33 7.97 5.38
N THR A 280 19.99 9.23 5.60
CA THR A 280 20.42 10.04 6.75
C THR A 280 19.45 10.02 7.94
N GLY A 281 18.23 9.53 7.76
CA GLY A 281 17.22 9.55 8.83
C GLY A 281 17.45 8.54 9.96
N GLY A 282 17.98 7.36 9.66
CA GLY A 282 18.17 6.29 10.66
C GLY A 282 16.93 5.43 10.90
N CYS A 283 17.10 4.39 11.72
CA CYS A 283 16.02 3.56 12.23
C CYS A 283 15.63 3.95 13.67
N PHE A 284 16.58 4.48 14.45
CA PHE A 284 16.40 4.81 15.87
C PHE A 284 15.93 6.25 16.08
N LEU A 285 14.82 6.63 15.46
CA LEU A 285 14.28 7.99 15.60
C LEU A 285 13.85 8.28 17.06
N PRO A 286 14.21 9.45 17.62
CA PRO A 286 13.68 9.89 18.91
C PRO A 286 12.17 10.05 18.84
N ARG A 287 11.46 9.54 19.85
CA ARG A 287 9.99 9.66 19.96
C ARG A 287 9.65 10.49 21.18
N SER A 288 8.83 11.52 21.00
CA SER A 288 8.38 12.36 22.12
C SER A 288 7.19 11.72 22.82
N THR A 289 7.22 11.69 24.15
CA THR A 289 6.07 11.36 25.00
C THR A 289 5.44 12.61 25.62
N SER A 290 5.80 13.81 25.15
CA SER A 290 5.39 15.09 25.74
C SER A 290 3.89 15.34 25.71
N ASN A 291 3.17 14.67 24.82
CA ASN A 291 1.73 14.75 24.62
C ASN A 291 0.96 13.61 25.31
N HIS A 292 1.61 12.83 26.19
CA HIS A 292 0.93 11.78 26.96
C HIS A 292 0.37 12.38 28.25
N VAL A 293 -0.92 12.15 28.51
CA VAL A 293 -1.64 12.74 29.64
C VAL A 293 -2.15 11.63 30.55
N GLN A 294 -1.88 11.73 31.85
CA GLN A 294 -2.32 10.74 32.82
C GLN A 294 -3.80 10.96 33.18
N VAL A 295 -4.61 9.90 33.06
CA VAL A 295 -6.02 9.80 33.47
C VAL A 295 -6.22 8.61 34.42
N LYS A 296 -7.42 8.45 34.96
CA LYS A 296 -7.75 7.36 35.90
C LYS A 296 -8.49 6.23 35.18
N CYS A 297 -8.27 5.01 35.64
CA CYS A 297 -9.11 3.85 35.34
C CYS A 297 -9.37 3.11 36.65
N THR A 298 -10.62 3.11 37.11
CA THR A 298 -10.98 2.41 38.35
C THR A 298 -11.41 0.97 38.07
N GLN A 299 -10.73 0.01 38.68
CA GLN A 299 -11.09 -1.41 38.60
C GLN A 299 -11.53 -1.95 39.97
N LYS A 300 -12.43 -2.94 39.95
CA LYS A 300 -12.78 -3.74 41.14
C LYS A 300 -11.82 -4.93 41.24
N ILE A 301 -10.90 -4.91 42.20
CA ILE A 301 -9.95 -6.00 42.47
C ILE A 301 -10.27 -6.53 43.87
N ASN A 302 -10.59 -7.82 44.01
CA ASN A 302 -10.94 -8.45 45.29
C ASN A 302 -12.04 -7.70 46.08
N ASN A 303 -13.07 -7.20 45.40
CA ASN A 303 -14.15 -6.35 45.95
C ASN A 303 -13.71 -4.97 46.47
N GLU A 304 -12.48 -4.54 46.20
CA GLU A 304 -12.00 -3.18 46.48
C GLU A 304 -11.87 -2.38 45.17
N SER A 305 -12.29 -1.12 45.19
CA SER A 305 -12.11 -0.21 44.05
C SER A 305 -10.71 0.38 44.08
N VAL A 306 -9.90 0.05 43.08
CA VAL A 306 -8.53 0.52 42.92
C VAL A 306 -8.47 1.46 41.73
N SER A 307 -8.03 2.71 41.95
CA SER A 307 -7.81 3.68 40.88
C SER A 307 -6.40 3.53 40.33
N ILE A 308 -6.29 3.15 39.05
CA ILE A 308 -5.02 2.87 38.39
C ILE A 308 -4.68 4.02 37.42
N PRO A 309 -3.45 4.57 37.45
CA PRO A 309 -3.04 5.60 36.50
C PRO A 309 -2.81 5.02 35.10
N VAL A 310 -3.47 5.61 34.12
CA VAL A 310 -3.35 5.24 32.70
C VAL A 310 -2.92 6.47 31.92
N PHE A 311 -2.03 6.31 30.95
CA PHE A 311 -1.66 7.38 30.03
C PHE A 311 -2.52 7.33 28.79
N LEU A 312 -3.12 8.46 28.43
CA LEU A 312 -3.79 8.70 27.17
C LEU A 312 -2.83 9.44 26.24
N ARG A 313 -2.76 9.01 24.97
CA ARG A 313 -1.89 9.60 23.93
C ARG A 313 -2.60 9.62 22.58
N PRO A 314 -2.16 10.46 21.62
CA PRO A 314 -2.59 10.33 20.23
C PRO A 314 -2.37 8.90 19.75
N ARG A 315 -3.31 8.39 18.98
CA ARG A 315 -3.24 7.03 18.44
C ARG A 315 -1.97 6.87 17.58
N PRO A 316 -1.07 5.94 17.92
CA PRO A 316 0.04 5.56 17.06
C PRO A 316 -0.46 5.02 15.73
N ARG A 317 0.29 5.26 14.67
CA ARG A 317 -0.04 4.76 13.34
C ARG A 317 0.25 3.26 13.21
N ASP A 318 -0.49 2.54 12.36
CA ASP A 318 -0.47 1.07 12.26
C ASP A 318 -0.20 0.55 10.82
N PHE A 319 -0.76 -0.56 10.38
CA PHE A 319 -0.50 -1.01 9.00
C PHE A 319 -1.27 -0.20 7.95
N SER A 320 -2.34 0.52 8.35
CA SER A 320 -3.24 1.23 7.44
C SER A 320 -2.62 2.49 6.82
N HIS A 321 -1.62 3.10 7.46
CA HIS A 321 -0.93 4.29 6.93
C HIS A 321 0.35 3.95 6.17
N LEU A 322 0.83 2.69 6.26
CA LEU A 322 2.06 2.30 5.59
C LEU A 322 2.04 2.64 4.09
N PRO A 323 0.94 2.44 3.32
CA PRO A 323 0.90 2.84 1.91
C PRO A 323 1.20 4.32 1.65
N GLN A 324 0.95 5.20 2.62
CA GLN A 324 1.22 6.64 2.55
C GLN A 324 2.61 7.02 3.11
N SER A 325 3.34 6.07 3.69
CA SER A 325 4.69 6.31 4.18
C SER A 325 5.68 6.57 3.03
N ILE A 326 6.76 7.30 3.33
CA ILE A 326 7.75 7.71 2.33
C ILE A 326 8.38 6.48 1.68
N LEU A 327 8.68 5.43 2.45
CA LEU A 327 9.25 4.20 1.92
C LEU A 327 8.30 3.47 0.97
N HIS A 328 7.04 3.27 1.36
CA HIS A 328 6.08 2.51 0.55
C HIS A 328 5.54 3.29 -0.64
N SER A 329 5.78 4.60 -0.70
CA SER A 329 5.55 5.39 -1.91
C SER A 329 6.45 4.97 -3.09
N ARG A 330 7.49 4.13 -2.87
CA ARG A 330 8.41 3.65 -3.91
C ARG A 330 7.93 2.33 -4.53
N ALA A 331 8.01 2.25 -5.85
CA ALA A 331 7.60 1.07 -6.63
C ALA A 331 8.32 -0.23 -6.21
N TRP A 332 9.65 -0.21 -6.11
CA TRP A 332 10.47 -1.38 -5.73
C TRP A 332 10.09 -1.97 -4.37
N VAL A 333 9.64 -1.13 -3.43
CA VAL A 333 9.25 -1.56 -2.08
C VAL A 333 8.06 -2.52 -2.07
N THR A 334 7.24 -2.55 -3.13
CA THR A 334 6.15 -3.54 -3.27
C THR A 334 6.68 -4.96 -3.16
N GLN A 335 7.66 -5.34 -3.98
CA GLN A 335 8.21 -6.70 -3.93
C GLN A 335 9.09 -6.92 -2.69
N GLU A 336 9.80 -5.89 -2.22
CA GLU A 336 10.61 -5.98 -1.00
C GLU A 336 9.74 -6.36 0.20
N ARG A 337 8.58 -5.72 0.36
CA ARG A 337 7.63 -6.00 1.44
C ARG A 337 6.97 -7.36 1.26
N LEU A 338 6.35 -7.58 0.10
CA LEU A 338 5.46 -8.73 -0.13
C LEU A 338 6.18 -10.07 -0.20
N LEU A 339 7.44 -10.10 -0.67
CA LEU A 339 8.22 -11.33 -0.74
C LEU A 339 8.94 -11.66 0.56
N SER A 340 9.25 -10.64 1.39
CA SER A 340 9.92 -10.85 2.67
C SER A 340 9.11 -11.75 3.60
N ALA A 341 9.73 -12.82 4.10
CA ALA A 341 9.10 -13.71 5.10
C ALA A 341 8.77 -12.97 6.39
N ARG A 342 9.62 -12.01 6.77
CA ARG A 342 9.48 -11.14 7.94
C ARG A 342 9.95 -9.73 7.59
N MET A 343 9.25 -8.72 8.09
CA MET A 343 9.63 -7.32 7.95
C MET A 343 9.35 -6.57 9.25
N VAL A 344 10.32 -5.76 9.68
CA VAL A 344 10.15 -4.82 10.79
C VAL A 344 10.24 -3.40 10.25
N HIS A 345 9.16 -2.64 10.43
CA HIS A 345 9.08 -1.23 10.08
C HIS A 345 9.53 -0.38 11.26
N TYR A 346 10.64 0.33 11.06
CA TYR A 346 11.06 1.43 11.91
C TYR A 346 10.34 2.70 11.45
N ASP A 347 9.15 2.91 12.01
CA ASP A 347 8.28 4.02 11.63
C ASP A 347 8.30 5.16 12.67
N SER A 348 7.68 6.25 12.21
CA SER A 348 7.04 7.36 12.91
C SER A 348 7.17 7.38 14.42
N ASP A 349 6.24 6.62 14.96
CA ASP A 349 5.72 6.67 16.31
C ASP A 349 5.89 5.32 16.99
N GLN A 350 5.90 4.21 16.23
CA GLN A 350 6.11 2.88 16.76
C GLN A 350 6.80 1.92 15.78
N LEU A 351 7.25 0.77 16.28
CA LEU A 351 7.64 -0.35 15.42
C LEU A 351 6.42 -1.15 15.00
N LEU A 352 6.42 -1.59 13.74
CA LEU A 352 5.43 -2.52 13.21
C LEU A 352 6.14 -3.76 12.70
N TRP A 353 5.70 -4.92 13.14
CA TRP A 353 6.23 -6.21 12.73
C TRP A 353 5.20 -6.95 11.90
N GLU A 354 5.60 -7.43 10.73
CA GLU A 354 4.78 -8.35 9.94
C GLU A 354 5.59 -9.57 9.51
N CYS A 355 4.97 -10.74 9.57
CA CYS A 355 5.50 -11.98 9.01
C CYS A 355 4.47 -12.60 8.06
N ARG A 356 4.52 -13.93 7.83
CA ARG A 356 3.52 -14.61 7.00
C ARG A 356 2.26 -15.01 7.76
N GLU A 357 2.33 -15.07 9.10
CA GLU A 357 1.24 -15.57 9.94
C GLU A 357 0.68 -14.51 10.90
N SER A 358 1.43 -13.45 11.19
CA SER A 358 0.98 -12.44 12.14
C SER A 358 1.52 -11.05 11.87
N ARG A 359 0.83 -10.08 12.47
CA ARG A 359 1.22 -8.67 12.56
C ARG A 359 1.17 -8.23 14.00
N LEU A 360 2.15 -7.44 14.40
CA LEU A 360 2.26 -6.89 15.74
C LEU A 360 2.62 -5.42 15.66
N ALA A 361 1.98 -4.62 16.49
CA ALA A 361 2.39 -3.25 16.76
C ALA A 361 3.13 -3.18 18.10
N GLU A 362 4.12 -2.31 18.22
CA GLU A 362 4.88 -2.13 19.47
C GLU A 362 4.01 -1.71 20.66
N ASP A 363 2.92 -0.98 20.40
CA ASP A 363 1.93 -0.68 21.42
C ASP A 363 1.06 -1.86 21.85
N GLY A 364 1.21 -3.03 21.23
CA GLY A 364 0.49 -4.26 21.58
C GLY A 364 -0.99 -4.27 21.20
N VAL A 365 -1.48 -3.24 20.52
CA VAL A 365 -2.88 -3.17 20.11
C VAL A 365 -3.10 -4.10 18.90
N PRO A 366 -4.13 -4.97 18.90
CA PRO A 366 -4.41 -5.85 17.77
C PRO A 366 -4.60 -5.08 16.47
N THR A 367 -3.88 -5.49 15.43
CA THR A 367 -3.88 -4.79 14.12
C THR A 367 -5.18 -5.02 13.34
N ASP A 368 -5.88 -6.12 13.61
CA ASP A 368 -7.11 -6.50 12.91
C ASP A 368 -8.37 -5.89 13.53
N ALA A 369 -8.22 -5.17 14.64
CA ALA A 369 -9.30 -4.46 15.32
C ALA A 369 -10.00 -3.39 14.43
N PHE A 370 -9.41 -3.04 13.28
CA PHE A 370 -9.95 -2.11 12.28
C PHE A 370 -10.60 -2.75 11.06
N ALA A 371 -10.74 -4.07 11.00
CA ALA A 371 -11.38 -4.73 9.86
C ALA A 371 -12.83 -4.24 9.59
N VAL A 372 -13.41 -3.41 10.48
CA VAL A 372 -14.69 -2.72 10.33
C VAL A 372 -14.65 -1.59 9.27
N GLN A 373 -13.48 -1.09 8.85
CA GLN A 373 -13.37 -0.25 7.64
C GLN A 373 -12.75 -1.07 6.50
N LYS A 374 -13.60 -1.77 5.73
CA LYS A 374 -13.31 -2.39 4.42
C LYS A 374 -12.76 -1.41 3.34
N LEU A 375 -12.27 -0.23 3.71
CA LEU A 375 -11.90 0.85 2.80
C LEU A 375 -10.39 0.93 2.51
N VAL A 376 -9.54 0.25 3.27
CA VAL A 376 -8.09 0.25 3.02
C VAL A 376 -7.67 -1.13 2.55
N TRP A 377 -7.46 -1.26 1.24
CA TRP A 377 -6.91 -2.46 0.62
C TRP A 377 -5.49 -2.71 1.15
N ASP A 378 -5.26 -3.86 1.78
CA ASP A 378 -3.94 -4.22 2.31
C ASP A 378 -3.29 -5.27 1.42
N GLU A 379 -2.33 -4.82 0.60
CA GLU A 379 -1.69 -5.66 -0.41
C GLU A 379 -1.14 -6.98 0.15
N ARG A 380 -0.67 -7.03 1.40
CA ARG A 380 -0.08 -8.25 1.98
C ARG A 380 -1.15 -9.23 2.47
N LEU A 381 -2.31 -8.75 2.93
CA LEU A 381 -3.42 -9.63 3.31
C LEU A 381 -4.06 -10.27 2.07
N HIS A 382 -4.09 -9.54 0.96
CA HIS A 382 -4.59 -10.01 -0.33
C HIS A 382 -3.55 -10.89 -1.06
N LEU A 383 -2.24 -10.68 -0.87
CA LEU A 383 -1.18 -11.40 -1.60
C LEU A 383 -0.31 -12.32 -0.74
N SER A 384 -0.73 -12.62 0.50
CA SER A 384 0.12 -13.27 1.51
C SER A 384 0.80 -14.53 0.98
N TYR A 385 2.14 -14.54 0.90
CA TYR A 385 2.89 -15.56 0.17
C TYR A 385 2.68 -17.01 0.67
N PRO A 386 2.51 -18.00 -0.24
CA PRO A 386 2.39 -17.85 -1.68
C PRO A 386 0.90 -17.90 -2.09
N PHE A 387 0.10 -17.00 -1.52
CA PHE A 387 -1.31 -16.66 -1.74
C PHE A 387 -2.36 -17.34 -0.84
N ALA A 388 -2.07 -17.43 0.46
CA ALA A 388 -2.87 -18.00 1.57
C ALA A 388 -3.15 -19.52 1.45
N GLN A 389 -2.54 -20.36 2.32
CA GLN A 389 -2.79 -21.80 2.36
C GLN A 389 -4.31 -22.10 2.37
N GLY A 390 -4.83 -22.61 1.24
CA GLY A 390 -6.23 -22.99 1.07
C GLY A 390 -7.04 -22.19 0.04
N ARG A 391 -6.60 -21.00 -0.40
CA ARG A 391 -7.30 -20.20 -1.44
C ARG A 391 -6.84 -20.56 -2.86
N LEU A 392 -7.00 -21.83 -3.22
CA LEU A 392 -6.76 -22.32 -4.59
C LEU A 392 -8.02 -22.25 -5.47
N ALA A 393 -8.83 -21.19 -5.32
CA ALA A 393 -9.72 -20.81 -6.41
C ALA A 393 -8.90 -19.94 -7.36
N THR A 394 -8.61 -20.44 -8.57
CA THR A 394 -7.87 -19.72 -9.63
C THR A 394 -8.44 -18.33 -9.96
N SER A 395 -9.66 -18.03 -9.51
CA SER A 395 -10.26 -16.71 -9.64
C SER A 395 -9.70 -15.68 -8.64
N GLU A 396 -9.40 -16.05 -7.39
CA GLU A 396 -9.04 -15.09 -6.34
C GLU A 396 -7.68 -14.42 -6.60
N PHE A 397 -6.67 -15.17 -7.06
CA PHE A 397 -5.32 -14.61 -7.23
C PHE A 397 -5.23 -13.51 -8.30
N VAL A 398 -6.02 -13.58 -9.39
CA VAL A 398 -6.00 -12.53 -10.42
C VAL A 398 -6.54 -11.23 -9.87
N TRP A 399 -7.53 -11.30 -8.99
CA TRP A 399 -8.05 -10.12 -8.32
C TRP A 399 -6.99 -9.51 -7.41
N ASP A 400 -6.31 -10.35 -6.62
CA ASP A 400 -5.24 -9.86 -5.75
C ASP A 400 -4.11 -9.20 -6.57
N TRP A 401 -3.72 -9.78 -7.72
CA TRP A 401 -2.73 -9.16 -8.61
C TRP A 401 -3.22 -7.83 -9.22
N TYR A 402 -4.48 -7.73 -9.62
CA TYR A 402 -5.02 -6.53 -10.25
C TYR A 402 -5.27 -5.38 -9.26
N ASP A 403 -5.70 -5.71 -8.05
CA ASP A 403 -5.77 -4.72 -6.98
C ASP A 403 -4.35 -4.24 -6.61
N MET A 404 -3.37 -5.16 -6.58
CA MET A 404 -1.95 -4.83 -6.39
C MET A 404 -1.42 -3.91 -7.47
N VAL A 405 -1.69 -4.21 -8.75
CA VAL A 405 -1.27 -3.34 -9.86
C VAL A 405 -1.87 -1.95 -9.72
N SER A 406 -3.12 -1.84 -9.30
CA SER A 406 -3.79 -0.56 -9.08
C SER A 406 -3.10 0.26 -7.98
N ALA A 407 -2.74 -0.37 -6.86
CA ALA A 407 -2.00 0.28 -5.77
C ALA A 407 -0.53 0.60 -6.16
N TYR A 408 0.16 -0.35 -6.80
CA TYR A 408 1.52 -0.22 -7.30
C TYR A 408 1.68 0.93 -8.29
N SER A 409 0.74 1.08 -9.23
CA SER A 409 0.83 2.07 -10.31
C SER A 409 0.86 3.52 -9.83
N ARG A 410 0.42 3.77 -8.58
CA ARG A 410 0.44 5.08 -7.91
C ARG A 410 1.79 5.42 -7.28
N ARG A 411 2.68 4.44 -7.17
CA ARG A 411 3.98 4.60 -6.51
C ARG A 411 4.98 5.30 -7.42
N GLY A 412 5.84 6.10 -6.81
CA GLY A 412 6.94 6.77 -7.48
C GLY A 412 8.02 5.78 -7.92
N ILE A 413 8.54 5.99 -9.13
CA ILE A 413 9.65 5.25 -9.69
C ILE A 413 10.66 6.21 -10.30
N THR A 414 11.93 6.09 -9.89
CA THR A 414 12.98 7.03 -10.33
C THR A 414 13.38 6.78 -11.78
N LYS A 415 13.47 5.51 -12.18
CA LYS A 415 13.78 5.10 -13.53
C LYS A 415 12.53 4.53 -14.16
N SER A 416 12.03 5.23 -15.17
CA SER A 416 10.73 4.95 -15.77
C SER A 416 10.66 3.50 -16.30
N TYR A 417 11.75 2.99 -16.87
CA TYR A 417 11.87 1.62 -17.38
C TYR A 417 11.82 0.50 -16.32
N ASP A 418 11.95 0.81 -15.02
CA ASP A 418 11.90 -0.18 -13.93
C ASP A 418 10.47 -0.63 -13.58
N ARG A 419 9.45 -0.09 -14.26
CA ARG A 419 8.04 -0.28 -13.88
C ARG A 419 7.58 -1.74 -13.92
N LEU A 420 8.10 -2.57 -14.82
CA LEU A 420 7.86 -4.02 -14.82
C LEU A 420 8.91 -4.77 -13.98
N PRO A 421 10.23 -4.47 -14.10
CA PRO A 421 11.26 -5.06 -13.25
C PRO A 421 10.96 -5.03 -11.74
N ALA A 422 10.39 -3.93 -11.23
CA ALA A 422 10.07 -3.79 -9.80
C ALA A 422 8.94 -4.71 -9.29
N LEU A 423 8.23 -5.40 -10.19
CA LEU A 423 7.22 -6.43 -9.87
C LEU A 423 7.62 -7.83 -10.33
N SER A 424 8.75 -7.96 -11.03
CA SER A 424 9.14 -9.20 -11.70
C SER A 424 9.30 -10.39 -10.74
N GLY A 425 9.81 -10.15 -9.53
CA GLY A 425 9.96 -11.17 -8.50
C GLY A 425 8.61 -11.73 -8.04
N LEU A 426 7.61 -10.86 -7.87
CA LEU A 426 6.23 -11.25 -7.55
C LEU A 426 5.58 -12.01 -8.70
N ALA A 427 5.73 -11.49 -9.93
CA ALA A 427 5.24 -12.16 -11.13
C ALA A 427 5.84 -13.57 -11.29
N LYS A 428 7.14 -13.74 -11.00
CA LYS A 428 7.81 -15.03 -11.04
C LYS A 428 7.20 -16.02 -10.06
N VAL A 429 7.07 -15.61 -8.80
CA VAL A 429 6.46 -16.45 -7.74
C VAL A 429 5.04 -16.85 -8.12
N MET A 430 4.23 -15.90 -8.61
CA MET A 430 2.86 -16.19 -9.03
C MET A 430 2.78 -17.14 -10.21
N GLU A 431 3.63 -16.97 -11.22
CA GLU A 431 3.71 -17.87 -12.37
C GLU A 431 4.11 -19.28 -11.94
N GLU A 432 5.08 -19.42 -11.03
CA GLU A 432 5.52 -20.71 -10.46
C GLU A 432 4.41 -21.40 -9.66
N CYS A 433 3.59 -20.64 -8.91
CA CYS A 433 2.52 -21.20 -8.07
C CYS A 433 1.24 -21.52 -8.84
N THR A 434 0.90 -20.72 -9.86
CA THR A 434 -0.37 -20.84 -10.60
C THR A 434 -0.23 -21.57 -11.93
N GLY A 435 0.99 -21.66 -12.48
CA GLY A 435 1.24 -22.14 -13.84
C GLY A 435 0.79 -21.17 -14.94
N GLN A 436 0.29 -19.98 -14.59
CA GLN A 436 -0.18 -19.00 -15.57
C GLN A 436 0.96 -18.21 -16.19
N ARG A 437 0.87 -18.00 -17.51
CA ARG A 437 1.91 -17.27 -18.25
C ARG A 437 1.77 -15.75 -18.06
N TYR A 438 2.84 -15.13 -17.57
CA TYR A 438 2.95 -13.67 -17.45
C TYR A 438 3.21 -12.99 -18.80
N LEU A 439 2.52 -11.87 -19.06
CA LEU A 439 2.60 -11.09 -20.29
C LEU A 439 2.48 -9.60 -19.98
N ALA A 440 3.62 -8.90 -19.90
CA ALA A 440 3.71 -7.44 -19.75
C ALA A 440 2.80 -6.87 -18.64
N GLY A 441 2.82 -7.45 -17.44
CA GLY A 441 1.99 -7.00 -16.32
C GLY A 441 0.61 -7.65 -16.24
N LEU A 442 0.25 -8.53 -17.17
CA LEU A 442 -1.04 -9.22 -17.25
C LEU A 442 -0.84 -10.74 -17.31
N TRP A 443 -1.92 -11.50 -17.11
CA TRP A 443 -1.93 -12.97 -17.14
C TRP A 443 -2.63 -13.50 -18.38
N ARG A 444 -2.01 -14.44 -19.11
CA ARG A 444 -2.53 -14.93 -20.41
C ARG A 444 -3.96 -15.45 -20.32
N ASP A 445 -4.27 -16.27 -19.31
CA ASP A 445 -5.57 -16.93 -19.22
C ASP A 445 -6.68 -15.95 -18.82
N HIS A 446 -6.32 -14.81 -18.22
CA HIS A 446 -7.26 -13.77 -17.76
C HIS A 446 -7.00 -12.44 -18.49
N LEU A 447 -6.39 -12.51 -19.67
CA LEU A 447 -5.95 -11.35 -20.43
C LEU A 447 -7.15 -10.49 -20.85
N HIS A 448 -8.29 -11.11 -21.18
CA HIS A 448 -9.53 -10.40 -21.49
C HIS A 448 -9.98 -9.47 -20.36
N TYR A 449 -9.82 -9.86 -19.10
CA TYR A 449 -10.07 -8.96 -17.96
C TYR A 449 -8.94 -7.94 -17.81
N GLY A 450 -7.68 -8.40 -17.90
CA GLY A 450 -6.50 -7.54 -17.76
C GLY A 450 -6.46 -6.37 -18.74
N LEU A 451 -6.98 -6.55 -19.95
CA LEU A 451 -7.03 -5.52 -20.99
C LEU A 451 -7.95 -4.34 -20.65
N LEU A 452 -8.91 -4.52 -19.75
CA LEU A 452 -9.92 -3.53 -19.37
C LEU A 452 -9.42 -2.50 -18.34
N TRP A 453 -8.11 -2.43 -18.12
CA TRP A 453 -7.53 -1.38 -17.29
C TRP A 453 -7.82 0.00 -17.88
N ARG A 454 -7.89 1.01 -17.00
CA ARG A 454 -8.07 2.42 -17.36
C ARG A 454 -7.18 3.30 -16.52
N ARG A 455 -6.95 4.54 -16.96
CA ARG A 455 -6.34 5.56 -16.09
C ARG A 455 -7.21 5.82 -14.86
N SER A 456 -6.60 6.27 -13.77
CA SER A 456 -7.32 6.82 -12.62
C SER A 456 -7.87 8.22 -12.99
N GLU A 457 -7.74 9.22 -12.12
CA GLU A 457 -8.33 10.55 -12.37
C GLU A 457 -7.51 11.39 -13.37
N ASN A 458 -6.18 11.25 -13.33
CA ASN A 458 -5.26 12.06 -14.13
C ASN A 458 -4.94 11.42 -15.49
N TRP A 459 -4.52 12.26 -16.45
CA TRP A 459 -3.94 11.81 -17.71
C TRP A 459 -2.67 11.00 -17.48
N LEU A 460 -2.47 9.98 -18.31
CA LEU A 460 -1.23 9.24 -18.36
C LEU A 460 -0.24 9.93 -19.30
N GLU A 461 1.04 9.76 -19.02
CA GLU A 461 2.11 10.38 -19.79
C GLU A 461 2.86 9.33 -20.62
N ALA A 462 3.48 9.78 -21.71
CA ALA A 462 4.42 8.92 -22.41
C ALA A 462 5.67 8.72 -21.54
N PRO A 463 6.22 7.50 -21.46
CA PRO A 463 7.53 7.29 -20.83
C PRO A 463 8.60 8.19 -21.50
N PRO A 464 9.42 8.92 -20.72
CA PRO A 464 10.43 9.84 -21.27
C PRO A 464 11.52 9.10 -22.06
N ASP A 465 11.76 7.83 -21.74
CA ASP A 465 12.80 6.98 -22.32
C ASP A 465 12.33 6.22 -23.58
N GLY A 466 11.09 6.42 -24.03
CA GLY A 466 10.52 5.72 -25.19
C GLY A 466 9.82 4.40 -24.84
N PHE A 467 9.81 3.44 -25.76
CA PHE A 467 9.04 2.20 -25.62
C PHE A 467 9.41 1.42 -24.33
N ARG A 468 8.40 1.07 -23.53
CA ARG A 468 8.56 0.27 -22.30
C ARG A 468 7.80 -1.05 -22.34
N ALA A 469 6.56 -1.00 -22.81
CA ALA A 469 5.67 -2.15 -22.95
C ALA A 469 4.68 -1.92 -24.10
N PRO A 470 4.09 -2.99 -24.67
CA PRO A 470 3.04 -2.90 -25.69
C PRO A 470 1.84 -2.05 -25.24
N SER A 471 1.12 -1.40 -26.17
CA SER A 471 0.03 -0.46 -25.81
C SER A 471 -1.11 -1.10 -24.98
N TRP A 472 -1.28 -2.41 -25.10
CA TRP A 472 -2.27 -3.18 -24.33
C TRP A 472 -1.86 -3.44 -22.87
N SER A 473 -0.59 -3.21 -22.51
CA SER A 473 -0.10 -3.28 -21.13
C SER A 473 -0.34 -1.98 -20.37
N TRP A 474 -0.77 -2.08 -19.12
CA TRP A 474 -0.90 -0.94 -18.19
C TRP A 474 0.44 -0.26 -17.89
N ALA A 475 1.56 -0.95 -18.10
CA ALA A 475 2.89 -0.40 -17.88
C ALA A 475 3.43 0.41 -19.07
N SER A 476 2.70 0.46 -20.20
CA SER A 476 3.14 1.19 -21.40
C SER A 476 3.22 2.69 -21.20
N LEU A 477 2.44 3.24 -20.27
CA LEU A 477 2.35 4.66 -19.93
C LEU A 477 2.77 4.93 -18.48
N GLU A 478 3.00 6.20 -18.18
CA GLU A 478 3.31 6.68 -16.84
C GLU A 478 2.07 7.24 -16.15
N GLY A 479 1.92 6.96 -14.85
CA GLY A 479 0.79 7.42 -14.04
C GLY A 479 -0.05 6.29 -13.42
N ALA A 480 -1.04 6.69 -12.61
CA ALA A 480 -1.88 5.77 -11.87
C ALA A 480 -2.96 5.13 -12.75
N VAL A 481 -3.05 3.81 -12.70
CA VAL A 481 -4.08 3.02 -13.39
C VAL A 481 -5.03 2.38 -12.39
N MET A 482 -6.20 2.02 -12.88
CA MET A 482 -7.21 1.26 -12.18
C MET A 482 -7.50 0.01 -13.00
N MET A 483 -7.25 -1.15 -12.40
CA MET A 483 -7.69 -2.42 -12.94
C MET A 483 -9.21 -2.57 -12.75
N PRO A 484 -9.90 -3.37 -13.57
CA PRO A 484 -11.35 -3.53 -13.45
C PRO A 484 -11.73 -4.10 -12.07
N GLU A 485 -12.54 -3.36 -11.31
CA GLU A 485 -13.10 -3.78 -10.01
C GLU A 485 -14.20 -4.83 -10.21
N ILE A 486 -13.83 -6.07 -10.52
CA ILE A 486 -14.80 -7.14 -10.80
C ILE A 486 -15.34 -7.77 -9.50
N GLY A 487 -14.71 -7.53 -8.34
CA GLY A 487 -15.25 -7.90 -7.03
C GLY A 487 -16.64 -7.30 -6.72
N ASN A 488 -16.92 -6.09 -7.23
CA ASN A 488 -18.24 -5.44 -7.20
C ASN A 488 -19.16 -5.90 -8.35
N ILE A 489 -18.65 -6.66 -9.31
CA ILE A 489 -19.40 -7.29 -10.42
C ILE A 489 -19.86 -8.70 -10.03
N LEU A 490 -19.18 -9.36 -9.09
CA LEU A 490 -19.46 -10.73 -8.64
C LEU A 490 -20.08 -10.91 -7.24
N PRO A 491 -20.67 -9.92 -6.53
CA PRO A 491 -21.44 -10.24 -5.34
C PRO A 491 -22.81 -10.76 -5.82
N SER A 492 -22.89 -12.06 -6.06
CA SER A 492 -24.13 -12.80 -6.34
C SER A 492 -24.77 -12.54 -7.72
N GLY A 493 -24.19 -13.11 -8.78
CA GLY A 493 -24.98 -13.53 -9.95
C GLY A 493 -24.96 -12.68 -11.21
N ASN A 494 -23.89 -11.92 -11.50
CA ASN A 494 -23.65 -11.35 -12.83
C ASN A 494 -22.50 -12.06 -13.54
N GLU A 495 -22.83 -13.09 -14.32
CA GLU A 495 -21.87 -13.70 -15.24
C GLU A 495 -21.45 -12.68 -16.31
N MET A 496 -20.14 -12.60 -16.55
CA MET A 496 -19.54 -11.83 -17.64
C MET A 496 -19.21 -12.78 -18.79
N GLU A 497 -19.79 -12.52 -19.96
CA GLU A 497 -19.44 -13.20 -21.20
C GLU A 497 -18.18 -12.56 -21.81
N VAL A 498 -17.20 -13.38 -22.19
CA VAL A 498 -16.00 -12.93 -22.90
C VAL A 498 -16.31 -12.84 -24.40
N ALA A 499 -16.19 -11.64 -24.96
CA ALA A 499 -16.53 -11.34 -26.36
C ALA A 499 -15.34 -11.45 -27.33
N VAL A 500 -14.12 -11.65 -26.81
CA VAL A 500 -12.88 -11.81 -27.58
C VAL A 500 -12.28 -13.21 -27.44
N ARG A 501 -11.64 -13.69 -28.50
CA ARG A 501 -10.85 -14.92 -28.49
C ARG A 501 -9.38 -14.58 -28.73
N ILE A 502 -8.54 -14.83 -27.73
CA ILE A 502 -7.09 -14.63 -27.88
C ILE A 502 -6.51 -15.70 -28.79
N ILE A 503 -5.91 -15.30 -29.92
CA ILE A 503 -5.27 -16.22 -30.88
C ILE A 503 -3.82 -16.43 -30.49
N ARG A 504 -3.08 -15.32 -30.28
CA ARG A 504 -1.65 -15.34 -29.94
C ARG A 504 -1.30 -14.10 -29.13
N ALA A 505 -0.48 -14.27 -28.10
CA ALA A 505 0.03 -13.17 -27.30
C ALA A 505 1.48 -13.46 -26.92
N GLU A 506 2.38 -12.56 -27.28
CA GLU A 506 3.82 -12.75 -27.07
C GLU A 506 4.49 -11.44 -26.69
N THR A 507 5.49 -11.56 -25.81
CA THR A 507 6.39 -10.50 -25.39
C THR A 507 7.82 -10.95 -25.66
N MET A 508 8.68 -10.01 -26.03
CA MET A 508 10.12 -10.23 -26.16
C MET A 508 10.84 -9.41 -25.10
N PRO A 509 11.54 -10.04 -24.15
CA PRO A 509 12.29 -9.31 -23.12
C PRO A 509 13.46 -8.54 -23.72
N LEU A 510 13.80 -7.41 -23.09
CA LEU A 510 14.97 -6.60 -23.44
C LEU A 510 16.24 -7.10 -22.73
N GLY A 511 16.11 -7.62 -21.52
CA GLY A 511 17.21 -8.12 -20.69
C GLY A 511 17.02 -9.58 -20.26
N LEU A 512 17.72 -9.98 -19.21
CA LEU A 512 17.70 -11.36 -18.69
C LEU A 512 16.36 -11.77 -18.07
N ASP A 513 15.56 -10.81 -17.62
CA ASP A 513 14.26 -11.07 -17.00
C ASP A 513 13.12 -11.13 -18.02
N PRO A 514 12.48 -12.30 -18.24
CA PRO A 514 11.32 -12.40 -19.12
C PRO A 514 10.07 -11.65 -18.61
N ARG A 515 10.06 -11.22 -17.34
CA ARG A 515 8.95 -10.49 -16.69
C ARG A 515 9.27 -9.00 -16.48
N GLY A 516 10.49 -8.60 -16.82
CA GLY A 516 10.99 -7.24 -16.65
C GLY A 516 10.80 -6.37 -17.90
N MET A 517 11.86 -5.68 -18.30
CA MET A 517 11.85 -4.77 -19.46
C MET A 517 11.57 -5.52 -20.76
N LEU A 518 10.83 -4.88 -21.66
CA LEU A 518 10.41 -5.47 -22.94
C LEU A 518 11.02 -4.72 -24.12
N LYS A 519 11.48 -5.47 -25.12
CA LYS A 519 11.90 -4.95 -26.42
C LYS A 519 10.71 -4.78 -27.36
N SER A 520 9.73 -5.67 -27.29
CA SER A 520 8.49 -5.60 -28.05
C SER A 520 7.44 -6.55 -27.47
N GLY A 521 6.21 -6.46 -27.97
CA GLY A 521 5.18 -7.48 -27.77
C GLY A 521 3.98 -7.21 -28.65
N TYR A 522 3.14 -8.21 -28.85
CA TYR A 522 1.91 -8.09 -29.64
C TYR A 522 0.83 -9.03 -29.12
N LEU A 523 -0.41 -8.66 -29.41
CA LEU A 523 -1.61 -9.39 -29.05
C LEU A 523 -2.48 -9.55 -30.30
N GLN A 524 -2.59 -10.77 -30.79
CA GLN A 524 -3.52 -11.13 -31.85
C GLN A 524 -4.77 -11.74 -31.25
N LEU A 525 -5.93 -11.17 -31.56
CA LEU A 525 -7.23 -11.61 -31.07
C LEU A 525 -8.30 -11.51 -32.16
N GLU A 526 -9.36 -12.28 -31.98
CA GLU A 526 -10.59 -12.20 -32.77
C GLU A 526 -11.69 -11.58 -31.91
N GLY A 527 -12.38 -10.58 -32.43
CA GLY A 527 -13.45 -9.88 -31.72
C GLY A 527 -14.28 -9.00 -32.64
N LYS A 528 -15.36 -8.44 -32.11
CA LYS A 528 -16.23 -7.54 -32.87
C LYS A 528 -15.68 -6.11 -32.79
N LEU A 529 -15.44 -5.51 -33.95
CA LEU A 529 -14.82 -4.20 -34.09
C LEU A 529 -15.81 -3.23 -34.75
N ARG A 530 -16.05 -2.07 -34.15
CA ARG A 530 -16.91 -1.03 -34.71
C ARG A 530 -16.11 0.25 -34.85
N ARG A 531 -16.17 0.89 -36.02
CA ARG A 531 -15.54 2.21 -36.23
C ARG A 531 -16.18 3.24 -35.29
N ALA A 532 -15.34 4.01 -34.62
CA ALA A 532 -15.78 5.10 -33.78
C ALA A 532 -16.08 6.35 -34.61
N ASP A 533 -17.04 7.15 -34.15
CA ASP A 533 -17.27 8.48 -34.72
C ASP A 533 -16.03 9.35 -34.51
N PRO A 534 -15.76 10.31 -35.41
CA PRO A 534 -14.71 11.30 -35.20
C PRO A 534 -14.94 12.03 -33.87
N ARG A 535 -13.86 12.25 -33.12
CA ARG A 535 -13.91 12.99 -31.86
C ARG A 535 -14.41 14.42 -32.10
N GLU A 536 -15.35 14.86 -31.28
CA GLU A 536 -15.82 16.25 -31.27
C GLU A 536 -14.86 17.11 -30.44
N ASP A 537 -14.57 18.33 -30.90
CA ASP A 537 -13.74 19.27 -30.14
C ASP A 537 -14.47 19.65 -28.83
N PRO A 538 -13.87 19.43 -27.64
CA PRO A 538 -14.48 19.81 -26.36
C PRO A 538 -14.79 21.31 -26.23
N GLU A 539 -14.14 22.14 -27.04
CA GLU A 539 -14.35 23.59 -27.14
C GLU A 539 -15.34 23.97 -28.25
N ALA A 540 -15.87 23.00 -29.02
CA ALA A 540 -16.91 23.28 -30.00
C ALA A 540 -18.20 23.78 -29.31
N PRO A 541 -18.92 24.75 -29.93
CA PRO A 541 -20.14 25.32 -29.36
C PRO A 541 -21.22 24.29 -29.02
N ASP A 542 -21.29 23.21 -29.81
CA ASP A 542 -22.31 22.16 -29.72
C ASP A 542 -21.84 20.94 -28.91
N TYR A 543 -20.66 20.99 -28.28
CA TYR A 543 -20.14 19.90 -27.48
C TYR A 543 -21.00 19.68 -26.22
N GLN A 544 -21.69 18.54 -26.16
CA GLN A 544 -22.58 18.21 -25.04
C GLN A 544 -21.78 17.80 -23.80
N ARG A 545 -21.81 18.64 -22.76
CA ARG A 545 -21.21 18.36 -21.44
C ARG A 545 -22.27 17.81 -20.48
N PHE A 546 -22.10 16.59 -19.99
CA PHE A 546 -22.97 16.02 -18.96
C PHE A 546 -22.47 16.42 -17.56
N SER A 547 -23.33 17.07 -16.78
CA SER A 547 -23.01 17.63 -15.45
C SER A 547 -22.59 16.58 -14.40
N THR A 548 -22.90 15.30 -14.65
CA THR A 548 -22.58 14.17 -13.76
C THR A 548 -21.11 13.73 -13.82
N TYR A 549 -20.35 14.12 -14.83
CA TYR A 549 -18.95 13.70 -14.99
C TYR A 549 -17.99 14.89 -14.77
N ARG A 550 -16.96 14.69 -13.93
CA ARG A 550 -15.95 15.74 -13.67
C ARG A 550 -15.23 16.13 -14.96
N ARG A 551 -14.94 17.43 -15.07
CA ARG A 551 -14.31 18.13 -16.21
C ARG A 551 -12.97 17.54 -16.69
N GLU A 552 -12.30 16.73 -15.87
CA GLU A 552 -10.94 16.20 -16.06
C GLU A 552 -10.90 14.78 -16.65
N LEU A 553 -12.06 14.11 -16.73
CA LEU A 553 -12.21 12.84 -17.41
C LEU A 553 -12.58 13.15 -18.86
N ALA A 554 -11.63 13.33 -19.81
CA ALA A 554 -12.10 13.47 -21.21
C ALA A 554 -12.73 12.15 -21.65
N ILE A 555 -14.05 12.23 -21.64
CA ILE A 555 -15.01 11.23 -22.02
C ILE A 555 -15.41 11.62 -23.43
N ASP A 556 -15.01 10.85 -24.43
CA ASP A 556 -15.83 10.85 -25.65
C ASP A 556 -17.04 9.98 -25.41
N PHE A 557 -18.15 10.37 -26.00
CA PHE A 557 -19.39 9.62 -25.89
C PHE A 557 -19.49 8.67 -27.08
N LEU A 558 -19.80 7.41 -26.81
CA LEU A 558 -20.21 6.52 -27.89
C LEU A 558 -21.60 6.95 -28.33
N LYS A 559 -21.77 7.27 -29.62
CA LYS A 559 -23.07 7.63 -30.18
C LYS A 559 -23.58 6.53 -31.11
N GLU A 560 -24.89 6.36 -31.15
CA GLU A 560 -25.60 5.58 -32.16
C GLU A 560 -26.74 6.44 -32.69
N GLU A 561 -26.71 6.75 -33.98
CA GLU A 561 -27.70 7.66 -34.62
C GLU A 561 -27.83 9.01 -33.90
N GLY A 562 -26.73 9.50 -33.32
CA GLY A 562 -26.67 10.76 -32.55
C GLY A 562 -27.08 10.64 -31.08
N ILE A 563 -27.48 9.46 -30.61
CA ILE A 563 -27.85 9.19 -29.21
C ILE A 563 -26.64 8.64 -28.46
N MET A 564 -26.34 9.19 -27.28
CA MET A 564 -25.28 8.67 -26.42
C MET A 564 -25.66 7.30 -25.84
N VAL A 565 -24.83 6.30 -26.09
CA VAL A 565 -25.00 4.91 -25.64
C VAL A 565 -23.93 4.46 -24.65
N GLY A 566 -22.85 5.24 -24.49
CA GLY A 566 -21.76 4.88 -23.60
C GLY A 566 -20.67 5.95 -23.46
N LEU A 567 -19.59 5.57 -22.79
CA LEU A 567 -18.43 6.40 -22.49
C LEU A 567 -17.13 5.76 -22.99
N ALA A 568 -16.26 6.55 -23.59
CA ALA A 568 -14.89 6.22 -23.96
C ALA A 568 -13.92 7.12 -23.18
N VAL A 569 -13.00 6.50 -22.46
CA VAL A 569 -12.00 7.14 -21.62
C VAL A 569 -10.64 6.94 -22.28
N PHE A 570 -10.05 8.02 -22.77
CA PHE A 570 -8.69 7.99 -23.32
C PHE A 570 -7.66 7.87 -22.20
N ASP A 571 -6.51 7.27 -22.51
CA ASP A 571 -5.40 7.18 -21.56
C ASP A 571 -4.61 8.49 -21.47
N LYS A 572 -4.48 9.23 -22.59
CA LYS A 572 -3.75 10.49 -22.71
C LYS A 572 -4.66 11.59 -23.25
N ASP A 573 -4.22 12.84 -23.05
CA ASP A 573 -4.83 13.96 -23.75
C ASP A 573 -4.58 13.87 -25.27
N TYR A 574 -5.52 14.39 -26.05
CA TYR A 574 -5.58 14.18 -27.48
C TYR A 574 -4.67 15.14 -28.24
N GLY A 575 -3.78 14.57 -29.06
CA GLY A 575 -2.79 15.30 -29.84
C GLY A 575 -3.22 15.66 -31.27
N GLY A 576 -4.48 15.44 -31.67
CA GLY A 576 -4.94 15.83 -33.01
C GLY A 576 -4.55 14.87 -34.15
N THR A 577 -4.53 13.55 -33.93
CA THR A 577 -4.18 12.58 -34.98
C THR A 577 -5.36 12.33 -35.95
N ASP A 578 -5.10 12.31 -37.26
CA ASP A 578 -6.09 11.95 -38.30
C ASP A 578 -6.42 10.43 -38.33
N ASN A 579 -5.88 9.65 -37.40
CA ASN A 579 -6.04 8.20 -37.39
C ASN A 579 -7.48 7.81 -37.06
N SER A 580 -7.98 6.79 -37.75
CA SER A 580 -9.31 6.27 -37.47
C SER A 580 -9.33 5.49 -36.16
N LEU A 581 -10.36 5.76 -35.37
CA LEU A 581 -10.62 5.14 -34.07
C LEU A 581 -11.63 3.99 -34.18
N TYR A 582 -11.49 2.99 -33.31
CA TYR A 582 -12.36 1.82 -33.27
C TYR A 582 -12.65 1.38 -31.82
N TYR A 583 -13.85 0.82 -31.62
CA TYR A 583 -14.26 0.18 -30.38
C TYR A 583 -14.22 -1.33 -30.55
N LEU A 584 -13.53 -2.02 -29.64
CA LEU A 584 -13.48 -3.48 -29.56
C LEU A 584 -14.28 -3.95 -28.33
N GLN A 585 -15.31 -4.76 -28.55
CA GLN A 585 -16.04 -5.40 -27.44
C GLN A 585 -15.20 -6.51 -26.81
N VAL A 586 -14.86 -6.40 -25.52
CA VAL A 586 -14.04 -7.40 -24.81
C VAL A 586 -14.88 -8.28 -23.90
N SER A 587 -15.83 -7.70 -23.18
CA SER A 587 -16.72 -8.45 -22.29
C SER A 587 -18.10 -7.80 -22.17
N ARG A 588 -19.09 -8.59 -21.75
CA ARG A 588 -20.50 -8.17 -21.63
C ARG A 588 -21.15 -8.84 -20.41
N ARG A 589 -22.03 -8.12 -19.71
CA ARG A 589 -22.93 -8.72 -18.71
C ARG A 589 -24.03 -9.52 -19.39
N VAL A 590 -24.25 -10.75 -18.93
CA VAL A 590 -25.28 -11.65 -19.51
C VAL A 590 -26.70 -11.18 -19.16
N LYS A 591 -26.90 -10.61 -17.96
CA LYS A 591 -28.21 -10.14 -17.49
C LYS A 591 -28.54 -8.73 -17.99
N GLU A 592 -29.81 -8.52 -18.32
CA GLU A 592 -30.35 -7.21 -18.68
C GLU A 592 -30.63 -6.35 -17.43
N PRO A 593 -30.33 -5.03 -17.45
CA PRO A 593 -29.75 -4.28 -18.57
C PRO A 593 -28.29 -4.66 -18.85
N SER A 594 -28.01 -5.05 -20.11
CA SER A 594 -26.72 -5.59 -20.53
C SER A 594 -25.70 -4.48 -20.75
N ARG A 595 -24.64 -4.49 -19.93
CA ARG A 595 -23.48 -3.58 -20.06
C ARG A 595 -22.31 -4.30 -20.71
N TRP A 596 -21.68 -3.70 -21.72
CA TRP A 596 -20.41 -4.20 -22.26
C TRP A 596 -19.24 -3.26 -21.96
N TYR A 597 -18.05 -3.85 -21.97
CA TYR A 597 -16.76 -3.22 -21.69
C TYR A 597 -15.77 -3.59 -22.78
N GLY A 598 -14.91 -2.66 -23.16
CA GLY A 598 -14.03 -2.83 -24.31
C GLY A 598 -12.86 -1.85 -24.36
N LEU A 599 -12.17 -1.90 -25.49
CA LEU A 599 -10.98 -1.08 -25.75
C LEU A 599 -11.30 -0.02 -26.78
N LEU A 600 -10.70 1.15 -26.58
CA LEU A 600 -10.56 2.16 -27.61
C LEU A 600 -9.23 1.95 -28.33
N LEU A 601 -9.31 1.77 -29.65
CA LEU A 601 -8.19 1.43 -30.51
C LEU A 601 -7.95 2.51 -31.55
N GLU A 602 -6.68 2.79 -31.84
CA GLU A 602 -6.22 3.66 -32.93
C GLU A 602 -5.56 2.80 -34.01
N THR A 603 -5.80 3.13 -35.28
CA THR A 603 -5.14 2.48 -36.43
C THR A 603 -3.64 2.81 -36.49
N THR A 604 -2.87 1.88 -37.03
CA THR A 604 -1.46 2.10 -37.39
C THR A 604 -1.28 2.14 -38.91
N ASP A 605 -0.06 2.38 -39.38
CA ASP A 605 0.27 2.32 -40.81
C ASP A 605 0.11 0.91 -41.43
N GLN A 606 0.00 -0.13 -40.58
CA GLN A 606 -0.20 -1.50 -41.04
C GLN A 606 -1.68 -1.92 -40.97
N PRO A 607 -2.18 -2.65 -41.99
CA PRO A 607 -3.57 -3.10 -42.02
C PRO A 607 -3.84 -4.08 -40.87
N GLN A 608 -5.03 -3.96 -40.26
CA GLN A 608 -5.48 -4.78 -39.14
C GLN A 608 -4.55 -4.73 -37.90
N MET A 609 -3.74 -3.68 -37.80
CA MET A 609 -2.85 -3.43 -36.67
C MET A 609 -3.23 -2.13 -35.97
N PHE A 610 -3.35 -2.22 -34.65
CA PHE A 610 -3.90 -1.18 -33.80
C PHE A 610 -3.03 -0.92 -32.57
N ARG A 611 -3.22 0.25 -31.96
CA ARG A 611 -2.73 0.59 -30.62
C ARG A 611 -3.92 0.79 -29.69
N ARG A 612 -3.86 0.25 -28.47
CA ARG A 612 -4.82 0.60 -27.41
C ARG A 612 -4.51 2.01 -26.93
N ILE A 613 -5.53 2.87 -26.94
CA ILE A 613 -5.41 4.27 -26.50
C ILE A 613 -6.42 4.64 -25.40
N GLY A 614 -7.23 3.67 -24.96
CA GLY A 614 -8.19 3.89 -23.90
C GLY A 614 -9.12 2.71 -23.68
N PHE A 615 -10.14 3.00 -22.86
CA PHE A 615 -11.16 2.07 -22.39
C PHE A 615 -12.54 2.58 -22.79
N CYS A 616 -13.48 1.69 -23.11
CA CYS A 616 -14.87 2.09 -23.39
C CYS A 616 -15.89 1.15 -22.76
N ARG A 617 -17.09 1.68 -22.49
CA ARG A 617 -18.22 0.91 -21.94
C ARG A 617 -19.55 1.52 -22.33
N THR A 618 -20.62 0.73 -22.35
CA THR A 618 -21.99 1.27 -22.41
C THR A 618 -22.50 1.71 -21.03
N GLU A 619 -23.54 2.54 -21.05
CA GLU A 619 -24.38 2.82 -19.87
C GLU A 619 -25.64 1.92 -19.84
N GLU A 620 -26.27 1.81 -18.67
CA GLU A 620 -27.44 0.93 -18.42
C GLU A 620 -28.72 1.50 -19.07
N TYR A 621 -28.78 1.49 -20.40
CA TYR A 621 -30.01 1.74 -21.16
C TYR A 621 -30.30 0.54 -22.08
N PRO A 622 -31.58 0.18 -22.28
CA PRO A 622 -31.97 -0.98 -23.09
C PRO A 622 -31.81 -0.66 -24.58
N LEU A 623 -30.57 -0.63 -25.05
CA LEU A 623 -30.26 -0.68 -26.47
C LEU A 623 -29.72 -2.07 -26.78
N ARG A 624 -30.44 -2.73 -27.70
CA ARG A 624 -30.12 -4.04 -28.28
C ARG A 624 -28.62 -4.14 -28.54
N ASP A 625 -28.05 -5.31 -28.25
CA ASP A 625 -26.65 -5.68 -28.46
C ASP A 625 -25.99 -4.86 -29.60
N TRP A 626 -25.28 -3.79 -29.24
CA TRP A 626 -24.71 -2.77 -30.14
C TRP A 626 -23.74 -3.35 -31.19
N PHE A 627 -23.30 -4.58 -30.93
CA PHE A 627 -22.45 -5.39 -31.77
C PHE A 627 -23.18 -6.59 -32.41
N ALA A 628 -24.52 -6.69 -32.32
CA ALA A 628 -25.30 -7.83 -32.81
C ALA A 628 -25.05 -8.14 -34.29
N HIS A 629 -24.92 -7.10 -35.11
CA HIS A 629 -24.72 -7.20 -36.56
C HIS A 629 -23.27 -7.00 -37.00
N VAL A 630 -22.34 -6.91 -36.04
CA VAL A 630 -20.92 -6.72 -36.32
C VAL A 630 -20.26 -8.10 -36.41
N GLU A 631 -19.62 -8.38 -37.54
CA GLU A 631 -18.84 -9.60 -37.73
C GLU A 631 -17.56 -9.57 -36.89
N LYS A 632 -17.02 -10.75 -36.58
CA LYS A 632 -15.75 -10.85 -35.87
C LYS A 632 -14.60 -10.69 -36.86
N GLU A 633 -13.62 -9.90 -36.48
CA GLU A 633 -12.38 -9.69 -37.24
C GLU A 633 -11.17 -10.13 -36.42
N THR A 634 -10.13 -10.60 -37.10
CA THR A 634 -8.83 -10.85 -36.47
C THR A 634 -7.96 -9.61 -36.57
N ILE A 635 -7.57 -9.08 -35.42
CA ILE A 635 -6.75 -7.87 -35.32
C ILE A 635 -5.48 -8.14 -34.51
N THR A 636 -4.47 -7.28 -34.69
CA THR A 636 -3.26 -7.26 -33.88
C THR A 636 -3.14 -5.95 -33.12
N ILE A 637 -2.93 -6.01 -31.81
CA ILE A 637 -2.65 -4.86 -30.96
C ILE A 637 -1.16 -4.89 -30.58
N VAL A 638 -0.45 -3.79 -30.81
CA VAL A 638 1.01 -3.67 -30.59
C VAL A 638 1.38 -2.71 -29.48
#